data_AF-A0A9D8AJR2-F1
#
_entry.id   AF-A0A9D8AJR2-F1
#
_cell.length_a   1.000
_cell.length_b   1.000
_cell.length_c   1.000
_cell.angle_alpha   90.00
_cell.angle_beta   90.00
_cell.angle_gamma   90.00
#
_symmetry.space_group_name_H-M   'P 1'
#
loop_
_entity.id
_entity.type
_entity.pdbx_description
1 polymer ?
#
loop_
_entity_poly.entity_id
_entity_poly.type
_entity_poly.pdbx_seq_one_letter_code
_entity_poly.pdbx_strand_id
1 'polypeptide(L)'
;MKLKFFVLSLFLLFIKNISAAGDKPFFKEQMVHQENAGLKFSHGSTIVELTDGTLFCTWYAGSREKGDDVAIVGSWLKKGSKTWSKAEVIIDMPGKSEGNPVLFLDRKGLLWLFYQTMYGSGEGRTKPGTGWTTCKVKAITSKNGGRTWSKERILIDEFGYLTRNKPLQLDNGSILLPIHDERNWSSRILISKNDGVTWEMSEPIDCGLGFHDGNIEPALLEKKDGSILCYMRTGFKNFKTWKSISTDGGYHWSQPVEIEVPNTNAALDLLRLSSGNVVLALNPIPGGDRRKLSLWLSTDDAESWTINRTISFESKYSSYPALIQTKDGLIQLTCSRPNGGIKHFTINEDWIFQDALISKEYKLPNVVPALDYDDDVGLLSNSSEYYPVKDEPFIEHVRGKISADEEKEILNLFDRKEQIPKIKFVPKISSDQVTSMAKKDGTTWIGTQKGLYVVQPKSKKAFLHENYGVDGPLATRITDLAVDSKGVLWVGTPLGLSLLKPDGSWHSIQGKDGLPVEDITSLAVDKENSMWIGTTKGAILYCPYKKGRQWFYRAGKRYLEYDEIVDIVISPEGMAVYFKTKAGLSRLDGIQRTLNQKADIIEDRVNKWHRRLGLVAACMLNDAENPTSHTIGDNDNDGLWTSYHVVAMSLAYGATGNEAYKESARKGMHALVMLQNASGIPGLVARSVVTLEEGNNKSAQWRKTPDGKMYWKSDTSSDEIDGHFFAFYVYWQHIARFDPVDYDLIQKQIRTVIDYIVDNNYMLIDWDGERTRWGFWNPENLNDSAEHYIENGLNAAQILSFLKVAFHITENQKYKEHYEYLISEHGYLGNVLLEKKVFPDENNHSDNQLGFCALYPLIQLEHDPKARNALQRAVRRHYKTLWKDGSSFFYFAAATIDPDFVDIKGAVTNLRQIPTDRRQWRMTNSHRTDIKWHPRSSRFGRPQLLHVLPADERNWAKWNSNPYYPDGGGDGRFEDDGASWLLAYWMGRYHGFISE
;
A
#
# COMPACT_ATOMS: atom_id res chain seq x y z
N MET A 1 -35.69 22.54 56.89
CA MET A 1 -34.61 21.91 56.09
C MET A 1 -34.62 22.55 54.70
N LYS A 2 -34.13 23.79 54.64
CA LYS A 2 -34.00 24.66 53.46
C LYS A 2 -32.50 24.91 53.29
N LEU A 3 -31.76 23.99 52.67
CA LEU A 3 -30.37 24.22 52.21
C LEU A 3 -29.89 22.98 51.44
N LYS A 4 -30.20 22.88 50.13
CA LYS A 4 -29.52 21.98 49.19
C LYS A 4 -29.93 22.14 47.72
N PHE A 5 -30.97 22.95 47.42
CA PHE A 5 -31.45 23.17 46.05
C PHE A 5 -30.98 24.49 45.38
N PHE A 6 -30.05 25.25 45.99
CA PHE A 6 -29.64 26.56 45.47
C PHE A 6 -28.17 26.69 45.04
N VAL A 7 -27.38 25.60 45.08
CA VAL A 7 -25.93 25.64 44.73
C VAL A 7 -25.61 24.99 43.39
N LEU A 8 -26.49 24.17 42.81
CA LEU A 8 -26.22 23.52 41.52
C LEU A 8 -26.60 24.37 40.29
N SER A 9 -27.44 25.40 40.46
CA SER A 9 -27.92 26.24 39.35
C SER A 9 -27.08 27.50 39.09
N LEU A 10 -26.10 27.81 39.97
CA LEU A 10 -25.18 28.94 39.80
C LEU A 10 -23.78 28.54 39.30
N PHE A 11 -23.43 27.24 39.35
CA PHE A 11 -22.17 26.74 38.78
C PHE A 11 -22.25 26.50 37.25
N LEU A 12 -23.47 26.39 36.71
CA LEU A 12 -23.74 26.23 35.27
C LEU A 12 -23.90 27.57 34.52
N LEU A 13 -23.81 28.71 35.22
CA LEU A 13 -23.99 30.06 34.64
C LEU A 13 -22.71 30.91 34.63
N PHE A 14 -21.58 30.39 35.11
CA PHE A 14 -20.26 31.07 35.05
C PHE A 14 -19.23 30.37 34.13
N ILE A 15 -19.63 29.34 33.38
CA ILE A 15 -18.83 28.76 32.29
C ILE A 15 -19.38 29.14 30.89
N LYS A 16 -20.38 30.03 30.84
CA LYS A 16 -20.79 30.73 29.61
C LYS A 16 -20.28 32.16 29.64
N ASN A 17 -18.99 32.34 29.35
CA ASN A 17 -18.39 33.54 28.73
C ASN A 17 -16.86 33.56 28.83
N ILE A 18 -16.21 32.47 28.44
CA ILE A 18 -15.00 32.59 27.65
C ILE A 18 -15.32 31.83 26.36
N SER A 19 -15.84 32.57 25.38
CA SER A 19 -15.88 32.10 24.00
C SER A 19 -14.43 31.96 23.56
N ALA A 20 -13.84 30.78 23.77
CA ALA A 20 -12.67 30.36 23.04
C ALA A 20 -13.11 30.21 21.56
N ALA A 21 -12.25 30.65 20.66
CA ALA A 21 -12.51 30.53 19.24
C ALA A 21 -12.61 29.05 18.83
N GLY A 22 -13.85 28.57 18.68
CA GLY A 22 -14.25 27.57 17.70
C GLY A 22 -14.61 26.20 18.28
N ASP A 23 -15.91 25.90 18.31
CA ASP A 23 -16.45 24.53 18.14
C ASP A 23 -16.28 24.04 16.67
N LYS A 24 -15.40 24.69 15.91
CA LYS A 24 -15.16 24.47 14.48
C LYS A 24 -13.67 24.66 14.17
N PRO A 25 -13.11 23.84 13.28
CA PRO A 25 -11.75 23.97 12.77
C PRO A 25 -11.44 25.36 12.22
N PHE A 26 -10.33 25.95 12.66
CA PHE A 26 -9.86 27.28 12.28
C PHE A 26 -8.43 27.23 11.74
N PHE A 27 -8.22 27.83 10.57
CA PHE A 27 -6.91 28.03 9.97
C PHE A 27 -6.85 29.34 9.22
N LYS A 28 -5.78 30.09 9.47
CA LYS A 28 -5.44 31.29 8.76
C LYS A 28 -3.94 31.32 8.52
N GLU A 29 -3.56 31.62 7.29
CA GLU A 29 -2.16 31.86 6.94
C GLU A 29 -1.92 33.30 6.49
N GLN A 30 -0.72 33.81 6.77
CA GLN A 30 -0.27 35.13 6.34
C GLN A 30 1.26 35.21 6.36
N MET A 31 1.83 36.14 5.59
CA MET A 31 3.25 36.47 5.69
C MET A 31 3.47 37.45 6.86
N VAL A 32 4.50 37.21 7.68
CA VAL A 32 5.01 38.22 8.62
C VAL A 32 5.69 39.34 7.83
N HIS A 33 6.35 38.97 6.74
CA HIS A 33 7.05 39.86 5.83
C HIS A 33 7.02 39.30 4.39
N GLN A 34 6.67 40.11 3.38
CA GLN A 34 6.73 39.71 1.96
C GLN A 34 8.14 39.89 1.38
N GLU A 35 8.45 39.18 0.29
CA GLU A 35 9.69 39.35 -0.47
C GLU A 35 9.96 40.82 -0.83
N ASN A 36 11.23 41.22 -0.66
CA ASN A 36 11.89 42.42 -1.18
C ASN A 36 11.64 43.77 -0.48
N ALA A 37 12.02 43.83 0.80
CA ALA A 37 12.58 45.05 1.41
C ALA A 37 14.12 44.99 1.51
N GLY A 38 14.81 44.60 0.43
CA GLY A 38 16.28 44.56 0.35
C GLY A 38 16.99 43.38 1.03
N LEU A 39 16.27 42.55 1.79
CA LEU A 39 16.79 41.35 2.47
C LEU A 39 16.58 40.11 1.58
N LYS A 40 17.67 39.45 1.17
CA LYS A 40 17.62 38.28 0.28
C LYS A 40 17.44 36.96 1.02
N PHE A 41 17.70 36.96 2.32
CA PHE A 41 17.68 35.78 3.19
C PHE A 41 16.90 36.06 4.48
N SER A 42 16.12 35.09 4.98
CA SER A 42 15.40 35.16 6.26
C SER A 42 15.29 33.78 6.93
N HIS A 43 15.79 33.63 8.16
CA HIS A 43 15.80 32.34 8.84
C HIS A 43 15.74 32.42 10.37
N GLY A 44 15.45 31.30 11.03
CA GLY A 44 15.40 31.16 12.49
C GLY A 44 14.30 31.98 13.17
N SER A 45 13.08 31.96 12.65
CA SER A 45 11.96 32.70 13.27
C SER A 45 11.62 32.21 14.67
N THR A 46 11.12 33.14 15.49
CA THR A 46 10.57 32.93 16.82
C THR A 46 9.43 33.94 17.06
N ILE A 47 8.46 33.59 17.90
CA ILE A 47 7.24 34.39 18.11
C ILE A 47 6.83 34.37 19.58
N VAL A 48 6.25 35.47 20.06
CA VAL A 48 5.65 35.57 21.41
C VAL A 48 4.39 36.44 21.39
N GLU A 49 3.47 36.19 22.32
CA GLU A 49 2.35 37.10 22.64
C GLU A 49 2.81 38.05 23.76
N LEU A 50 2.76 39.35 23.50
CA LEU A 50 3.07 40.39 24.49
C LEU A 50 1.91 40.57 25.49
N THR A 51 2.17 41.30 26.58
CA THR A 51 1.18 41.49 27.66
C THR A 51 -0.11 42.18 27.20
N ASP A 52 -0.05 43.00 26.13
CA ASP A 52 -1.18 43.68 25.50
C ASP A 52 -1.91 42.84 24.44
N GLY A 53 -1.46 41.60 24.19
CA GLY A 53 -1.96 40.69 23.16
C GLY A 53 -1.43 40.96 21.75
N THR A 54 -0.44 41.86 21.60
CA THR A 54 0.30 42.02 20.35
C THR A 54 1.20 40.81 20.12
N LEU A 55 1.19 40.25 18.92
CA LEU A 55 2.19 39.23 18.55
C LEU A 55 3.48 39.91 18.09
N PHE A 56 4.61 39.45 18.59
CA PHE A 56 5.94 39.91 18.17
C PHE A 56 6.73 38.73 17.59
N CYS A 57 7.19 38.87 16.35
CA CYS A 57 7.97 37.87 15.64
C CYS A 57 9.34 38.44 15.26
N THR A 58 10.41 37.68 15.51
CA THR A 58 11.79 38.05 15.12
C THR A 58 12.47 36.92 14.37
N TRP A 59 13.43 37.27 13.51
CA TRP A 59 14.25 36.35 12.72
C TRP A 59 15.55 37.05 12.31
N TYR A 60 16.55 36.31 11.84
CA TYR A 60 17.75 36.93 11.26
C TYR A 60 17.65 36.99 9.74
N ALA A 61 18.13 38.09 9.15
CA ALA A 61 18.01 38.39 7.74
C ALA A 61 19.19 39.19 7.20
N GLY A 62 19.52 39.01 5.92
CA GLY A 62 20.63 39.66 5.25
C GLY A 62 20.78 39.22 3.80
N SER A 63 21.98 39.27 3.24
CA SER A 63 22.28 38.86 1.86
C SER A 63 22.26 37.35 1.65
N ARG A 64 22.73 36.58 2.64
CA ARG A 64 22.79 35.11 2.67
C ARG A 64 22.96 34.61 4.10
N GLU A 65 22.77 33.31 4.35
CA GLU A 65 23.15 32.70 5.63
C GLU A 65 24.62 33.02 5.95
N LYS A 66 24.90 33.49 7.17
CA LYS A 66 26.25 33.84 7.66
C LYS A 66 26.92 35.03 6.96
N GLY A 67 26.17 35.86 6.24
CA GLY A 67 26.68 37.13 5.72
C GLY A 67 27.10 38.07 6.86
N ASP A 68 28.07 38.94 6.59
CA ASP A 68 28.52 40.01 7.49
C ASP A 68 27.52 41.17 7.59
N ASP A 69 26.47 41.13 6.78
CA ASP A 69 25.31 42.03 6.77
C ASP A 69 24.05 41.41 7.43
N VAL A 70 24.18 40.25 8.07
CA VAL A 70 23.04 39.57 8.69
C VAL A 70 22.72 40.19 10.05
N ALA A 71 21.55 40.78 10.13
CA ALA A 71 20.98 41.41 11.33
C ALA A 71 19.77 40.61 11.85
N ILE A 72 19.42 40.80 13.12
CA ILE A 72 18.14 40.35 13.68
C ILE A 72 17.12 41.45 13.46
N VAL A 73 16.01 41.10 12.83
CA VAL A 73 14.88 41.99 12.54
C VAL A 73 13.62 41.52 13.23
N GLY A 74 12.68 42.43 13.47
CA GLY A 74 11.43 42.16 14.19
C GLY A 74 10.22 42.85 13.57
N SER A 75 9.05 42.24 13.72
CA SER A 75 7.76 42.79 13.29
C SER A 75 6.66 42.49 14.30
N TRP A 76 5.69 43.40 14.42
CA TRP A 76 4.59 43.34 15.38
C TRP A 76 3.24 43.25 14.67
N LEU A 77 2.37 42.36 15.15
CA LEU A 77 0.96 42.30 14.78
C LEU A 77 0.13 42.72 15.99
N LYS A 78 -0.28 44.00 16.00
CA LYS A 78 -1.15 44.55 17.05
C LYS A 78 -2.44 43.74 17.15
N LYS A 79 -2.93 43.51 18.38
CA LYS A 79 -4.19 42.81 18.61
C LYS A 79 -5.33 43.44 17.78
N GLY A 80 -6.05 42.62 17.01
CA GLY A 80 -7.12 43.06 16.11
C GLY A 80 -6.66 43.60 14.74
N SER A 81 -5.36 43.82 14.53
CA SER A 81 -4.81 44.14 13.21
C SER A 81 -4.84 42.91 12.29
N LYS A 82 -4.99 43.15 10.99
CA LYS A 82 -4.86 42.13 9.94
C LYS A 82 -3.48 42.11 9.31
N THR A 83 -2.62 43.09 9.61
CA THR A 83 -1.32 43.28 8.96
C THR A 83 -0.22 43.46 10.00
N TRP A 84 0.91 42.80 9.72
CA TRP A 84 2.16 42.96 10.44
C TRP A 84 2.78 44.34 10.14
N SER A 85 3.49 44.91 11.10
CA SER A 85 4.27 46.14 10.88
C SER A 85 5.42 45.89 9.90
N LYS A 86 6.00 46.98 9.38
CA LYS A 86 7.29 46.88 8.68
C LYS A 86 8.32 46.23 9.62
N ALA A 87 9.20 45.40 9.05
CA ALA A 87 10.31 44.83 9.80
C ALA A 87 11.31 45.93 10.19
N GLU A 88 11.71 45.93 11.45
CA GLU A 88 12.67 46.87 12.03
C GLU A 88 13.92 46.10 12.47
N VAL A 89 15.12 46.69 12.31
CA VAL A 89 16.36 46.10 12.82
C VAL A 89 16.36 46.18 14.34
N ILE A 90 16.61 45.05 14.99
CA ILE A 90 16.68 44.91 16.45
C ILE A 90 18.13 44.82 16.91
N ILE A 91 18.93 44.00 16.24
CA ILE A 91 20.36 43.85 16.49
C ILE A 91 21.10 43.78 15.16
N ASP A 92 22.15 44.58 15.03
CA ASP A 92 23.07 44.60 13.90
C ASP A 92 24.44 45.00 14.43
N MET A 93 25.35 44.02 14.55
CA MET A 93 26.73 44.30 14.88
C MET A 93 27.54 44.46 13.58
N PRO A 94 28.11 45.65 13.30
CA PRO A 94 28.77 45.91 12.03
C PRO A 94 29.86 44.88 11.68
N GLY A 95 29.76 44.31 10.48
CA GLY A 95 30.72 43.33 9.95
C GLY A 95 30.67 41.96 10.66
N LYS A 96 29.59 41.67 11.38
CA LYS A 96 29.37 40.41 12.10
C LYS A 96 28.00 39.85 11.75
N SER A 97 27.89 38.53 11.78
CA SER A 97 26.65 37.83 11.45
C SER A 97 25.88 37.50 12.72
N GLU A 98 24.64 37.98 12.83
CA GLU A 98 23.74 37.62 13.93
C GLU A 98 22.92 36.36 13.58
N GLY A 99 22.56 35.56 14.58
CA GLY A 99 21.87 34.29 14.35
C GLY A 99 20.96 33.83 15.49
N ASN A 100 20.10 32.87 15.15
CA ASN A 100 19.08 32.18 15.96
C ASN A 100 18.49 32.98 17.13
N PRO A 101 17.75 34.07 16.84
CA PRO A 101 17.00 34.78 17.86
C PRO A 101 15.97 33.85 18.51
N VAL A 102 15.82 34.00 19.82
CA VAL A 102 14.81 33.29 20.62
C VAL A 102 14.10 34.31 21.51
N LEU A 103 12.80 34.48 21.29
CA LEU A 103 11.96 35.31 22.14
C LEU A 103 11.41 34.49 23.31
N PHE A 104 11.32 35.13 24.46
CA PHE A 104 10.73 34.57 25.66
C PHE A 104 10.11 35.67 26.51
N LEU A 105 8.80 35.63 26.72
CA LEU A 105 8.14 36.51 27.68
C LEU A 105 8.02 35.74 28.99
N ASP A 106 8.73 36.18 30.01
CA ASP A 106 8.66 35.53 31.31
C ASP A 106 7.32 35.80 32.02
N ARG A 107 7.01 35.00 33.04
CA ARG A 107 5.79 35.15 33.85
C ARG A 107 5.67 36.53 34.55
N LYS A 108 6.73 37.34 34.62
CA LYS A 108 6.75 38.71 35.17
C LYS A 108 6.51 39.79 34.10
N GLY A 109 6.34 39.39 32.84
CA GLY A 109 6.09 40.28 31.72
C GLY A 109 7.35 40.96 31.17
N LEU A 110 8.55 40.49 31.52
CA LEU A 110 9.80 40.95 30.91
C LEU A 110 10.05 40.14 29.63
N LEU A 111 10.22 40.84 28.52
CA LEU A 111 10.54 40.22 27.24
C LEU A 111 12.05 40.01 27.14
N TRP A 112 12.46 38.79 26.85
CA TRP A 112 13.85 38.41 26.57
C TRP A 112 14.03 38.16 25.08
N LEU A 113 15.20 38.55 24.57
CA LEU A 113 15.72 38.10 23.29
C LEU A 113 17.10 37.50 23.53
N PHE A 114 17.20 36.19 23.34
CA PHE A 114 18.47 35.47 23.29
C PHE A 114 18.91 35.36 21.85
N TYR A 115 20.20 35.51 21.58
CA TYR A 115 20.76 35.45 20.24
C TYR A 115 22.26 35.12 20.30
N GLN A 116 22.87 34.93 19.14
CA GLN A 116 24.30 34.81 19.04
C GLN A 116 24.89 35.66 17.92
N THR A 117 26.11 36.14 18.17
CA THR A 117 26.92 36.86 17.20
C THR A 117 28.10 36.01 16.78
N MET A 118 28.31 35.86 15.48
CA MET A 118 29.44 35.15 14.90
C MET A 118 30.67 36.05 14.80
N TYR A 119 31.78 35.66 15.46
CA TYR A 119 33.01 36.46 15.49
C TYR A 119 34.03 36.10 14.41
N GLY A 120 34.02 34.86 13.92
CA GLY A 120 34.90 34.36 12.85
C GLY A 120 34.32 34.55 11.44
N SER A 121 35.03 34.04 10.43
CA SER A 121 34.56 34.08 9.04
C SER A 121 33.31 33.20 8.87
N GLY A 122 32.33 33.71 8.11
CA GLY A 122 31.15 32.95 7.69
C GLY A 122 31.44 31.88 6.61
N GLU A 123 32.67 31.83 6.07
CA GLU A 123 33.09 30.84 5.08
C GLU A 123 33.56 29.53 5.75
N GLY A 124 33.00 28.40 5.29
CA GLY A 124 33.34 27.05 5.76
C GLY A 124 32.45 26.56 6.91
N ARG A 125 31.68 25.49 6.65
CA ARG A 125 30.92 24.73 7.67
C ARG A 125 31.76 23.64 8.37
N THR A 126 32.98 23.38 7.90
CA THR A 126 33.70 22.11 8.12
C THR A 126 35.00 22.24 8.92
N LYS A 127 35.33 23.41 9.47
CA LYS A 127 36.56 23.62 10.26
C LYS A 127 36.23 24.19 11.64
N PRO A 128 36.77 23.63 12.74
CA PRO A 128 36.72 24.26 14.05
C PRO A 128 37.29 25.68 13.98
N GLY A 129 36.56 26.67 14.53
CA GLY A 129 36.96 28.08 14.48
C GLY A 129 36.42 28.86 13.28
N THR A 130 35.50 28.30 12.48
CA THR A 130 34.75 29.03 11.43
C THR A 130 33.24 28.93 11.63
N GLY A 131 32.49 29.87 11.04
CA GLY A 131 31.03 29.85 11.06
C GLY A 131 30.43 29.86 12.48
N TRP A 132 29.36 29.09 12.66
CA TRP A 132 28.60 28.99 13.91
C TRP A 132 29.43 28.52 15.11
N THR A 133 30.58 27.87 14.90
CA THR A 133 31.49 27.48 15.99
C THR A 133 32.18 28.66 16.67
N THR A 134 32.04 29.89 16.13
CA THR A 134 32.64 31.13 16.65
C THR A 134 31.61 32.07 17.29
N CYS A 135 30.46 31.52 17.70
CA CYS A 135 29.37 32.27 18.29
C CYS A 135 29.48 32.36 19.81
N LYS A 136 29.09 33.52 20.35
CA LYS A 136 28.83 33.73 21.79
C LYS A 136 27.33 33.94 22.00
N VAL A 137 26.78 33.32 23.04
CA VAL A 137 25.36 33.45 23.39
C VAL A 137 25.15 34.70 24.22
N LYS A 138 24.19 35.53 23.82
CA LYS A 138 23.89 36.84 24.38
C LYS A 138 22.41 36.96 24.72
N ALA A 139 22.10 37.91 25.59
CA ALA A 139 20.73 38.25 25.93
C ALA A 139 20.56 39.76 26.11
N ILE A 140 19.39 40.24 25.70
CA ILE A 140 18.85 41.56 26.00
C ILE A 140 17.41 41.41 26.48
N THR A 141 16.93 42.41 27.20
CA THR A 141 15.57 42.42 27.76
C THR A 141 14.83 43.71 27.44
N SER A 142 13.50 43.64 27.37
CA SER A 142 12.64 44.77 27.07
C SER A 142 11.44 44.81 28.01
N LYS A 143 11.13 46.01 28.52
CA LYS A 143 9.95 46.29 29.36
C LYS A 143 8.76 46.87 28.58
N ASN A 144 8.94 47.15 27.29
CA ASN A 144 7.95 47.81 26.43
C ASN A 144 7.74 47.03 25.12
N GLY A 145 7.74 45.70 25.19
CA GLY A 145 7.36 44.84 24.08
C GLY A 145 8.33 44.86 22.90
N GLY A 146 9.62 45.04 23.15
CA GLY A 146 10.68 45.00 22.14
C GLY A 146 10.94 46.33 21.43
N ARG A 147 10.36 47.44 21.92
CA ARG A 147 10.59 48.79 21.36
C ARG A 147 11.92 49.39 21.79
N THR A 148 12.33 49.12 23.02
CA THR A 148 13.67 49.45 23.52
C THR A 148 14.23 48.27 24.29
N TRP A 149 15.55 48.09 24.24
CA TRP A 149 16.25 46.96 24.83
C TRP A 149 17.27 47.42 25.87
N SER A 150 17.52 46.57 26.85
CA SER A 150 18.56 46.76 27.86
C SER A 150 19.96 46.60 27.25
N LYS A 151 20.99 46.89 28.04
CA LYS A 151 22.38 46.66 27.63
C LYS A 151 22.60 45.15 27.40
N GLU A 152 23.32 44.83 26.33
CA GLU A 152 23.74 43.45 26.00
C GLU A 152 24.44 42.77 27.18
N ARG A 153 24.05 41.52 27.43
CA ARG A 153 24.68 40.62 28.39
C ARG A 153 25.23 39.41 27.63
N ILE A 154 26.51 39.08 27.83
CA ILE A 154 27.08 37.83 27.36
C ILE A 154 26.73 36.75 28.39
N LEU A 155 25.99 35.72 27.97
CA LEU A 155 25.61 34.60 28.83
C LEU A 155 26.66 33.48 28.78
N ILE A 156 27.23 33.25 27.60
CA ILE A 156 28.34 32.31 27.42
C ILE A 156 29.43 33.04 26.62
N ASP A 157 30.56 33.28 27.29
CA ASP A 157 31.72 33.95 26.69
C ASP A 157 32.64 32.99 25.93
N GLU A 158 32.30 31.71 25.92
CA GLU A 158 32.94 30.65 25.15
C GLU A 158 32.34 30.52 23.75
N PHE A 159 33.19 30.23 22.78
CA PHE A 159 32.77 30.02 21.40
C PHE A 159 32.14 28.63 21.18
N GLY A 160 31.04 28.61 20.43
CA GLY A 160 30.48 27.39 19.84
C GLY A 160 29.08 27.02 20.33
N TYR A 161 28.53 27.76 21.30
CA TYR A 161 27.18 27.54 21.78
C TYR A 161 26.15 28.37 21.02
N LEU A 162 25.00 27.77 20.73
CA LEU A 162 23.91 28.42 20.01
C LEU A 162 22.57 28.15 20.69
N THR A 163 21.66 29.11 20.54
CA THR A 163 20.24 28.96 20.88
C THR A 163 19.43 28.56 19.65
N ARG A 164 18.21 28.04 19.85
CA ARG A 164 17.23 27.89 18.75
C ARG A 164 15.77 27.90 19.22
N ASN A 165 15.43 27.14 20.25
CA ASN A 165 14.07 26.99 20.75
C ASN A 165 13.83 27.83 22.00
N LYS A 166 12.54 28.12 22.27
CA LYS A 166 12.11 28.94 23.41
C LYS A 166 12.48 28.29 24.76
N PRO A 167 12.83 29.08 25.79
CA PRO A 167 12.99 28.59 27.15
C PRO A 167 11.72 27.96 27.71
N LEU A 168 11.92 27.00 28.61
CA LEU A 168 10.88 26.48 29.50
C LEU A 168 11.02 27.18 30.86
N GLN A 169 9.95 27.79 31.36
CA GLN A 169 9.92 28.32 32.72
C GLN A 169 9.06 27.44 33.61
N LEU A 170 9.73 26.76 34.54
CA LEU A 170 9.12 25.84 35.49
C LEU A 170 8.26 26.60 36.51
N ASP A 171 7.41 25.87 37.22
CA ASP A 171 6.52 26.45 38.23
C ASP A 171 7.24 27.10 39.42
N ASN A 172 8.45 26.63 39.75
CA ASN A 172 9.29 27.25 40.77
C ASN A 172 9.97 28.56 40.30
N GLY A 173 9.72 29.00 39.06
CA GLY A 173 10.26 30.22 38.46
C GLY A 173 11.59 30.05 37.73
N SER A 174 12.23 28.87 37.81
CA SER A 174 13.48 28.59 37.10
C SER A 174 13.28 28.65 35.59
N ILE A 175 14.25 29.22 34.88
CA ILE A 175 14.25 29.36 33.43
C ILE A 175 15.30 28.42 32.84
N LEU A 176 14.86 27.53 31.95
CA LEU A 176 15.69 26.58 31.24
C LEU A 176 15.79 27.02 29.78
N LEU A 177 16.93 27.59 29.40
CA LEU A 177 17.23 27.98 28.03
C LEU A 177 17.92 26.81 27.30
N PRO A 178 17.26 26.17 26.32
CA PRO A 178 17.88 25.14 25.51
C PRO A 178 18.98 25.72 24.60
N ILE A 179 20.15 25.10 24.64
CA ILE A 179 21.31 25.43 23.81
C ILE A 179 21.90 24.16 23.20
N HIS A 180 22.77 24.33 22.21
CA HIS A 180 23.61 23.22 21.71
C HIS A 180 25.04 23.66 21.49
N ASP A 181 25.96 22.71 21.58
CA ASP A 181 27.37 22.87 21.24
C ASP A 181 27.58 22.51 19.77
N GLU A 182 27.77 23.53 18.93
CA GLU A 182 28.01 23.36 17.49
C GLU A 182 29.35 22.66 17.21
N ARG A 183 30.30 22.65 18.14
CA ARG A 183 31.62 22.02 17.96
C ARG A 183 31.54 20.50 18.03
N ASN A 184 30.66 19.99 18.88
CA ASN A 184 30.53 18.58 19.18
C ASN A 184 29.21 17.95 18.70
N TRP A 185 28.23 18.79 18.35
CA TRP A 185 26.86 18.39 18.05
C TRP A 185 26.19 17.65 19.21
N SER A 186 26.21 18.28 20.38
CA SER A 186 25.49 17.83 21.58
C SER A 186 24.62 18.95 22.15
N SER A 187 23.56 18.56 22.85
CA SER A 187 22.59 19.48 23.45
C SER A 187 22.92 19.77 24.92
N ARG A 188 22.56 20.95 25.41
CA ARG A 188 22.73 21.37 26.81
C ARG A 188 21.65 22.36 27.21
N ILE A 189 21.42 22.52 28.51
CA ILE A 189 20.47 23.49 29.04
C ILE A 189 21.21 24.50 29.91
N LEU A 190 20.96 25.79 29.67
CA LEU A 190 21.31 26.85 30.61
C LEU A 190 20.16 27.07 31.59
N ILE A 191 20.45 27.00 32.88
CA ILE A 191 19.46 27.04 33.95
C ILE A 191 19.69 28.29 34.78
N SER A 192 18.65 29.09 34.96
CA SER A 192 18.65 30.20 35.90
C SER A 192 17.57 30.01 36.96
N LYS A 193 17.98 30.07 38.23
CA LYS A 193 17.09 29.97 39.40
C LYS A 193 16.68 31.35 39.96
N ASN A 194 17.21 32.43 39.42
CA ASN A 194 17.09 33.79 39.97
C ASN A 194 16.76 34.80 38.87
N ASP A 195 15.72 34.52 38.08
CA ASP A 195 15.19 35.42 37.04
C ASP A 195 16.24 35.87 36.01
N GLY A 196 17.14 34.96 35.63
CA GLY A 196 18.18 35.23 34.65
C GLY A 196 19.33 36.10 35.16
N VAL A 197 19.51 36.27 36.48
CA VAL A 197 20.67 36.97 37.05
C VAL A 197 21.94 36.13 36.88
N THR A 198 21.93 34.88 37.31
CA THR A 198 23.00 33.90 37.09
C THR A 198 22.49 32.71 36.28
N TRP A 199 23.41 32.06 35.57
CA TRP A 199 23.13 30.91 34.72
C TRP A 199 24.14 29.79 35.01
N GLU A 200 23.64 28.57 35.11
CA GLU A 200 24.42 27.35 35.28
C GLU A 200 24.17 26.43 34.09
N MET A 201 25.16 25.64 33.67
CA MET A 201 25.03 24.73 32.54
C MET A 201 24.74 23.30 33.02
N SER A 202 23.82 22.61 32.37
CA SER A 202 23.56 21.18 32.60
C SER A 202 24.73 20.31 32.13
N GLU A 203 24.71 19.04 32.55
CA GLU A 203 25.49 17.99 31.88
C GLU A 203 25.12 17.93 30.38
N PRO A 204 26.07 17.50 29.50
CA PRO A 204 25.79 17.32 28.09
C PRO A 204 24.77 16.21 27.85
N ILE A 205 23.82 16.50 26.98
CA ILE A 205 22.89 15.54 26.40
C ILE A 205 23.50 15.12 25.07
N ASP A 206 24.15 13.96 25.04
CA ASP A 206 24.92 13.48 23.88
C ASP A 206 24.49 12.07 23.49
N CYS A 207 24.12 11.88 22.22
CA CYS A 207 23.76 10.58 21.66
C CYS A 207 24.96 9.72 21.24
N GLY A 208 26.20 10.24 21.33
CA GLY A 208 27.42 9.51 21.01
C GLY A 208 27.76 9.40 19.52
N LEU A 209 26.97 10.03 18.63
CA LEU A 209 27.23 10.01 17.18
C LEU A 209 28.29 11.02 16.74
N GLY A 210 28.62 12.00 17.58
CA GLY A 210 29.68 12.98 17.35
C GLY A 210 29.35 14.07 16.32
N PHE A 211 30.36 14.85 15.96
CA PHE A 211 30.20 16.03 15.10
C PHE A 211 29.49 15.73 13.77
N HIS A 212 28.52 16.57 13.40
CA HIS A 212 27.63 16.46 12.23
C HIS A 212 26.56 15.37 12.22
N ASP A 213 26.63 14.38 13.12
CA ASP A 213 25.63 13.31 13.23
C ASP A 213 24.92 13.29 14.59
N GLY A 214 25.48 13.99 15.58
CA GLY A 214 24.95 14.14 16.94
C GLY A 214 23.63 14.88 17.06
N ASN A 215 23.16 15.07 18.29
CA ASN A 215 21.88 15.67 18.63
C ASN A 215 22.02 17.16 19.00
N ILE A 216 21.26 18.04 18.35
CA ILE A 216 21.29 19.49 18.59
C ILE A 216 19.90 20.13 18.50
N GLU A 217 19.84 21.44 18.79
CA GLU A 217 18.61 22.25 18.82
C GLU A 217 17.50 21.63 19.70
N PRO A 218 17.77 21.47 21.03
CA PRO A 218 16.81 20.84 21.94
C PRO A 218 15.54 21.68 22.10
N ALA A 219 14.41 21.00 22.26
CA ALA A 219 13.11 21.60 22.56
C ALA A 219 12.55 20.94 23.83
N LEU A 220 12.06 21.74 24.76
CA LEU A 220 11.71 21.30 26.12
C LEU A 220 10.21 21.30 26.38
N LEU A 221 9.77 20.34 27.19
CA LEU A 221 8.42 20.27 27.72
C LEU A 221 8.43 19.76 29.17
N GLU A 222 7.75 20.47 30.07
CA GLU A 222 7.45 19.96 31.42
C GLU A 222 6.28 18.97 31.32
N LYS A 223 6.50 17.73 31.75
CA LYS A 223 5.51 16.65 31.82
C LYS A 223 4.61 16.82 33.05
N LYS A 224 3.47 16.12 33.04
CA LYS A 224 2.50 16.21 34.15
C LYS A 224 3.04 15.69 35.48
N ASP A 225 4.03 14.80 35.44
CA ASP A 225 4.73 14.27 36.62
C ASP A 225 5.86 15.19 37.14
N GLY A 226 6.10 16.33 36.49
CA GLY A 226 7.16 17.28 36.82
C GLY A 226 8.53 16.94 36.21
N SER A 227 8.67 15.82 35.50
CA SER A 227 9.86 15.55 34.70
C SER A 227 9.91 16.45 33.47
N ILE A 228 11.11 16.65 32.91
CA ILE A 228 11.31 17.51 31.75
C ILE A 228 11.72 16.64 30.58
N LEU A 229 10.90 16.67 29.54
CA LEU A 229 11.12 16.03 28.26
C LEU A 229 11.94 16.94 27.35
N CYS A 230 12.96 16.38 26.69
CA CYS A 230 13.75 17.05 25.68
C CYS A 230 13.70 16.26 24.36
N TYR A 231 13.22 16.90 23.29
CA TYR A 231 13.36 16.40 21.92
C TYR A 231 14.41 17.17 21.15
N MET A 232 15.18 16.44 20.35
CA MET A 232 16.32 16.97 19.60
C MET A 232 16.31 16.41 18.19
N ARG A 233 16.78 17.21 17.22
CA ARG A 233 17.10 16.71 15.89
C ARG A 233 18.48 16.05 15.89
N THR A 234 18.69 15.12 14.96
CA THR A 234 20.01 14.56 14.67
C THR A 234 20.50 14.92 13.27
N GLY A 235 21.77 14.63 13.00
CA GLY A 235 22.45 15.03 11.78
C GLY A 235 22.21 14.16 10.55
N PHE A 236 23.14 14.29 9.60
CA PHE A 236 22.94 13.93 8.19
C PHE A 236 22.88 12.42 7.90
N LYS A 237 23.29 11.56 8.84
CA LYS A 237 23.15 10.12 8.67
C LYS A 237 21.92 9.53 9.33
N ASN A 238 21.37 10.16 10.38
CA ASN A 238 20.28 9.56 11.15
C ASN A 238 18.90 10.13 10.78
N PHE A 239 18.75 11.45 10.55
CA PHE A 239 17.46 12.08 10.18
C PHE A 239 16.28 11.68 11.11
N LYS A 240 16.54 11.60 12.41
CA LYS A 240 15.58 11.13 13.43
C LYS A 240 15.45 12.11 14.59
N THR A 241 14.32 12.02 15.29
CA THR A 241 14.11 12.74 16.55
C THR A 241 14.59 11.88 17.72
N TRP A 242 15.32 12.50 18.65
CA TRP A 242 15.84 11.83 19.83
C TRP A 242 15.23 12.43 21.10
N LYS A 243 14.95 11.57 22.08
CA LYS A 243 14.31 11.85 23.36
C LYS A 243 15.32 11.72 24.49
N SER A 244 15.26 12.64 25.46
CA SER A 244 15.90 12.48 26.76
C SER A 244 15.01 13.09 27.85
N ILE A 245 15.10 12.58 29.07
CA ILE A 245 14.28 13.02 30.21
C ILE A 245 15.19 13.44 31.35
N SER A 246 14.84 14.57 31.99
CA SER A 246 15.42 15.00 33.26
C SER A 246 14.37 14.96 34.37
N THR A 247 14.76 14.50 35.55
CA THR A 247 13.89 14.42 36.74
C THR A 247 14.33 15.36 37.87
N ASP A 248 15.34 16.19 37.64
CA ASP A 248 15.98 17.03 38.66
C ASP A 248 16.02 18.53 38.29
N GLY A 249 15.08 18.96 37.45
CA GLY A 249 14.98 20.36 37.01
C GLY A 249 15.91 20.72 35.85
N GLY A 250 16.39 19.74 35.09
CA GLY A 250 17.15 19.94 33.85
C GLY A 250 18.67 19.84 34.01
N TYR A 251 19.17 19.44 35.19
CA TYR A 251 20.61 19.37 35.46
C TYR A 251 21.23 18.08 34.89
N HIS A 252 20.58 16.94 35.12
CA HIS A 252 20.98 15.64 34.59
C HIS A 252 19.90 15.07 33.67
N TRP A 253 20.36 14.33 32.66
CA TRP A 253 19.52 13.83 31.57
C TRP A 253 19.76 12.35 31.36
N SER A 254 18.69 11.61 31.05
CA SER A 254 18.80 10.22 30.65
C SER A 254 19.62 10.09 29.36
N GLN A 255 20.19 8.92 29.11
CA GLN A 255 20.82 8.65 27.82
C GLN A 255 19.82 8.95 26.69
N PRO A 256 20.22 9.74 25.68
CA PRO A 256 19.34 10.02 24.56
C PRO A 256 18.97 8.73 23.84
N VAL A 257 17.69 8.58 23.52
CA VAL A 257 17.17 7.44 22.76
C VAL A 257 16.46 7.94 21.52
N GLU A 258 16.60 7.21 20.42
CA GLU A 258 15.81 7.45 19.21
C GLU A 258 14.33 7.16 19.47
N ILE A 259 13.45 7.94 18.85
CA ILE A 259 12.02 7.66 18.82
C ILE A 259 11.51 7.64 17.38
N GLU A 260 10.38 6.98 17.14
CA GLU A 260 9.74 6.85 15.82
C GLU A 260 9.02 8.13 15.37
N VAL A 261 9.70 9.27 15.48
CA VAL A 261 9.28 10.56 14.96
C VAL A 261 10.36 11.05 13.99
N PRO A 262 10.07 11.10 12.67
CA PRO A 262 11.09 11.41 11.67
C PRO A 262 11.52 12.88 11.73
N ASN A 263 12.74 13.20 11.30
CA ASN A 263 13.22 14.58 11.25
C ASN A 263 14.18 14.84 10.09
N THR A 264 13.97 15.90 9.32
CA THR A 264 14.83 16.28 8.19
C THR A 264 16.18 16.92 8.55
N ASN A 265 16.75 16.63 9.72
CA ASN A 265 17.85 17.42 10.26
C ASN A 265 17.48 18.93 10.28
N ALA A 266 16.29 19.24 10.80
CA ALA A 266 15.72 20.58 10.91
C ALA A 266 15.14 20.79 12.30
N ALA A 267 15.20 22.03 12.82
CA ALA A 267 14.69 22.33 14.16
C ALA A 267 13.24 21.81 14.32
N LEU A 268 12.92 21.37 15.53
CA LEU A 268 11.56 21.04 15.95
C LEU A 268 11.21 21.92 17.15
N ASP A 269 9.92 22.13 17.37
CA ASP A 269 9.41 22.82 18.55
C ASP A 269 8.18 22.09 19.09
N LEU A 270 7.97 22.12 20.40
CA LEU A 270 6.81 21.50 21.04
C LEU A 270 6.16 22.42 22.07
N LEU A 271 4.90 22.13 22.37
CA LEU A 271 4.07 22.96 23.22
C LEU A 271 2.95 22.14 23.85
N ARG A 272 2.75 22.28 25.16
CA ARG A 272 1.51 21.84 25.82
C ARG A 272 0.44 22.91 25.64
N LEU A 273 -0.71 22.48 25.13
CA LEU A 273 -1.89 23.31 24.95
C LEU A 273 -2.68 23.43 26.24
N SER A 274 -3.54 24.43 26.33
CA SER A 274 -4.51 24.65 27.40
C SER A 274 -5.47 23.47 27.61
N SER A 275 -5.70 22.64 26.58
CA SER A 275 -6.46 21.40 26.67
C SER A 275 -5.73 20.29 27.44
N GLY A 276 -4.41 20.44 27.64
CA GLY A 276 -3.54 19.43 28.24
C GLY A 276 -2.82 18.55 27.21
N ASN A 277 -3.24 18.57 25.94
CA ASN A 277 -2.59 17.88 24.83
C ASN A 277 -1.26 18.55 24.46
N VAL A 278 -0.39 17.80 23.79
CA VAL A 278 0.94 18.28 23.37
C VAL A 278 1.00 18.31 21.85
N VAL A 279 1.44 19.44 21.28
CA VAL A 279 1.72 19.59 19.84
C VAL A 279 3.23 19.62 19.62
N LEU A 280 3.69 18.91 18.60
CA LEU A 280 5.07 18.90 18.10
C LEU A 280 5.08 19.33 16.63
N ALA A 281 5.82 20.40 16.30
CA ALA A 281 6.04 20.87 14.95
C ALA A 281 7.43 20.47 14.45
N LEU A 282 7.52 19.80 13.29
CA LEU A 282 8.79 19.39 12.69
C LEU A 282 8.69 19.16 11.18
N ASN A 283 9.83 19.10 10.49
CA ASN A 283 9.90 18.66 9.10
C ASN A 283 10.14 17.14 9.05
N PRO A 284 9.24 16.32 8.46
CA PRO A 284 9.28 14.87 8.62
C PRO A 284 10.02 14.10 7.51
N ILE A 285 10.49 14.76 6.43
CA ILE A 285 11.03 14.04 5.26
C ILE A 285 12.54 13.80 5.45
N PRO A 286 13.04 12.57 5.59
CA PRO A 286 14.48 12.32 5.70
C PRO A 286 15.26 12.81 4.46
N GLY A 287 16.58 13.02 4.58
CA GLY A 287 17.42 13.37 3.43
C GLY A 287 17.52 14.88 3.10
N GLY A 288 17.14 15.76 4.04
CA GLY A 288 17.31 17.21 3.90
C GLY A 288 16.20 17.95 3.13
N ASP A 289 15.10 17.28 2.77
CA ASP A 289 13.93 17.89 2.13
C ASP A 289 12.93 18.52 3.12
N ARG A 290 12.97 19.83 3.27
CA ARG A 290 12.15 20.53 4.26
C ARG A 290 10.86 21.09 3.66
N ARG A 291 10.35 20.57 2.54
CA ARG A 291 9.14 21.14 1.91
C ARG A 291 7.84 20.87 2.68
N LYS A 292 7.86 19.98 3.68
CA LYS A 292 6.70 19.64 4.52
C LYS A 292 6.96 20.02 5.97
N LEU A 293 6.01 20.68 6.62
CA LEU A 293 5.99 20.95 8.05
C LEU A 293 4.79 20.23 8.67
N SER A 294 5.05 19.32 9.60
CA SER A 294 4.03 18.50 10.25
C SER A 294 3.83 18.88 11.70
N LEU A 295 2.56 18.93 12.11
CA LEU A 295 2.09 19.12 13.48
C LEU A 295 1.58 17.78 14.00
N TRP A 296 2.27 17.22 14.97
CA TRP A 296 1.92 15.96 15.63
C TRP A 296 1.24 16.28 16.96
N LEU A 297 0.12 15.65 17.26
CA LEU A 297 -0.62 15.83 18.51
C LEU A 297 -0.53 14.56 19.35
N SER A 298 -0.24 14.73 20.63
CA SER A 298 -0.25 13.69 21.66
C SER A 298 -1.28 14.04 22.72
N THR A 299 -2.13 13.07 23.06
CA THR A 299 -3.15 13.18 24.12
C THR A 299 -2.71 12.51 25.43
N ASP A 300 -1.54 11.86 25.43
CA ASP A 300 -1.01 11.01 26.50
C ASP A 300 0.31 11.54 27.08
N ASP A 301 0.48 12.86 27.09
CA ASP A 301 1.65 13.52 27.69
C ASP A 301 2.98 13.30 26.94
N ALA A 302 2.89 13.31 25.61
CA ALA A 302 4.00 13.09 24.67
C ALA A 302 4.67 11.72 24.80
N GLU A 303 3.89 10.69 25.20
CA GLU A 303 4.34 9.30 25.15
C GLU A 303 4.13 8.69 23.77
N SER A 304 2.98 8.95 23.15
CA SER A 304 2.69 8.55 21.78
C SER A 304 2.13 9.72 20.96
N TRP A 305 2.29 9.63 19.64
CA TRP A 305 1.80 10.63 18.70
C TRP A 305 0.77 10.00 17.78
N THR A 306 -0.48 10.40 17.91
CA THR A 306 -1.63 9.69 17.32
C THR A 306 -2.22 10.41 16.11
N ILE A 307 -1.91 11.68 15.92
CA ILE A 307 -2.50 12.57 14.91
C ILE A 307 -1.38 13.42 14.32
N ASN A 308 -1.26 13.48 13.00
CA ASN A 308 -0.37 14.41 12.33
C ASN A 308 -1.08 15.20 11.23
N ARG A 309 -0.85 16.51 11.17
CA ARG A 309 -1.36 17.40 10.12
C ARG A 309 -0.20 18.10 9.44
N THR A 310 -0.14 18.07 8.11
CA THR A 310 1.02 18.55 7.36
C THR A 310 0.69 19.76 6.49
N ILE A 311 1.55 20.77 6.54
CA ILE A 311 1.55 21.96 5.69
C ILE A 311 2.66 21.77 4.66
N SER A 312 2.30 21.75 3.37
CA SER A 312 3.26 21.64 2.26
C SER A 312 3.63 23.01 1.71
N PHE A 313 4.89 23.18 1.34
CA PHE A 313 5.44 24.38 0.72
C PHE A 313 6.02 24.03 -0.65
N GLU A 314 5.97 24.98 -1.58
CA GLU A 314 6.62 24.84 -2.89
C GLU A 314 8.15 24.79 -2.78
N SER A 315 8.72 25.48 -1.78
CA SER A 315 10.17 25.54 -1.58
C SER A 315 10.68 24.43 -0.67
N LYS A 316 11.72 23.73 -1.14
CA LYS A 316 12.46 22.67 -0.41
C LYS A 316 13.05 23.12 0.94
N TYR A 317 13.15 24.43 1.19
CA TYR A 317 13.88 24.96 2.35
C TYR A 317 12.97 25.55 3.46
N SER A 318 11.68 25.24 3.46
CA SER A 318 10.70 25.81 4.41
C SER A 318 10.75 25.11 5.78
N SER A 319 11.38 25.70 6.79
CA SER A 319 11.74 24.95 8.00
C SER A 319 11.78 25.79 9.27
N TYR A 320 12.22 25.19 10.38
CA TYR A 320 12.51 25.89 11.63
C TYR A 320 11.23 26.47 12.24
N PRO A 321 10.30 25.61 12.68
CA PRO A 321 9.06 26.06 13.30
C PRO A 321 9.32 26.74 14.64
N ALA A 322 8.38 27.60 15.05
CA ALA A 322 8.23 28.06 16.43
C ALA A 322 6.74 28.14 16.78
N LEU A 323 6.37 27.60 17.94
CA LEU A 323 5.01 27.44 18.45
C LEU A 323 4.79 28.22 19.73
N ILE A 324 3.67 28.94 19.80
CA ILE A 324 3.07 29.44 21.04
C ILE A 324 1.55 29.21 21.00
N GLN A 325 0.90 29.21 22.15
CA GLN A 325 -0.56 29.33 22.24
C GLN A 325 -0.88 30.68 22.86
N THR A 326 -1.73 31.45 22.19
CA THR A 326 -2.21 32.74 22.68
C THR A 326 -3.30 32.57 23.73
N LYS A 327 -3.52 33.59 24.55
CA LYS A 327 -4.53 33.58 25.64
C LYS A 327 -5.97 33.31 25.17
N ASP A 328 -6.26 33.52 23.89
CA ASP A 328 -7.56 33.20 23.27
C ASP A 328 -7.70 31.72 22.84
N GLY A 329 -6.71 30.89 23.12
CA GLY A 329 -6.69 29.45 22.83
C GLY A 329 -6.14 29.10 21.45
N LEU A 330 -5.84 30.08 20.59
CA LEU A 330 -5.30 29.85 19.26
C LEU A 330 -3.81 29.51 19.31
N ILE A 331 -3.37 28.62 18.44
CA ILE A 331 -1.97 28.24 18.26
C ILE A 331 -1.38 29.13 17.17
N GLN A 332 -0.27 29.79 17.48
CA GLN A 332 0.51 30.57 16.52
C GLN A 332 1.75 29.78 16.14
N LEU A 333 1.92 29.54 14.85
CA LEU A 333 3.04 28.82 14.26
C LEU A 333 3.76 29.74 13.28
N THR A 334 5.08 29.86 13.40
CA THR A 334 5.91 30.50 12.37
C THR A 334 6.86 29.51 11.75
N CYS A 335 7.22 29.71 10.49
CA CYS A 335 8.33 28.97 9.86
C CYS A 335 9.12 29.86 8.90
N SER A 336 10.37 29.49 8.70
CA SER A 336 11.32 30.20 7.86
C SER A 336 11.29 29.70 6.43
N ARG A 337 11.20 30.61 5.46
CA ARG A 337 11.45 30.35 4.04
C ARG A 337 12.68 31.17 3.64
N PRO A 338 13.89 30.58 3.58
CA PRO A 338 15.14 31.31 3.39
C PRO A 338 15.09 32.40 2.32
N ASN A 339 14.51 32.10 1.15
CA ASN A 339 14.40 33.05 0.03
C ASN A 339 13.00 33.67 -0.11
N GLY A 340 12.08 33.43 0.82
CA GLY A 340 10.65 33.78 0.71
C GLY A 340 10.03 34.37 2.00
N GLY A 341 10.86 34.79 2.96
CA GLY A 341 10.43 35.45 4.22
C GLY A 341 9.97 34.49 5.33
N ILE A 342 9.25 35.04 6.31
CA ILE A 342 8.68 34.27 7.44
C ILE A 342 7.17 34.11 7.23
N LYS A 343 6.70 32.86 7.22
CA LYS A 343 5.28 32.51 7.14
C LYS A 343 4.73 32.36 8.56
N HIS A 344 3.51 32.83 8.78
CA HIS A 344 2.78 32.75 10.05
C HIS A 344 1.41 32.10 9.83
N PHE A 345 1.08 31.16 10.71
CA PHE A 345 -0.18 30.44 10.75
C PHE A 345 -0.84 30.67 12.10
N THR A 346 -2.13 30.95 12.07
CA THR A 346 -3.00 30.96 13.25
C THR A 346 -3.98 29.81 13.09
N ILE A 347 -3.94 28.84 14.00
CA ILE A 347 -4.74 27.61 13.93
C ILE A 347 -5.39 27.33 15.28
N ASN A 348 -6.42 26.49 15.32
CA ASN A 348 -6.91 25.91 16.57
C ASN A 348 -6.67 24.40 16.62
N GLU A 349 -6.90 23.80 17.78
CA GLU A 349 -6.67 22.38 18.00
C GLU A 349 -7.60 21.51 17.15
N ASP A 350 -8.88 21.88 17.01
CA ASP A 350 -9.85 21.17 16.15
C ASP A 350 -9.42 21.09 14.69
N TRP A 351 -8.73 22.11 14.19
CA TRP A 351 -8.12 22.04 12.87
C TRP A 351 -7.08 20.93 12.83
N ILE A 352 -6.19 20.80 13.82
CA ILE A 352 -5.23 19.69 13.84
C ILE A 352 -5.95 18.32 13.77
N PHE A 353 -7.11 18.18 14.42
CA PHE A 353 -7.95 16.96 14.38
C PHE A 353 -8.67 16.71 13.03
N GLN A 354 -9.22 17.73 12.36
CA GLN A 354 -10.15 17.53 11.23
C GLN A 354 -9.52 16.88 9.98
N ASP A 355 -8.25 17.14 9.67
CA ASP A 355 -7.58 16.62 8.46
C ASP A 355 -6.78 15.33 8.69
N ALA A 356 -6.63 14.88 9.94
CA ALA A 356 -6.09 13.54 10.19
C ALA A 356 -7.03 12.43 9.67
N LEU A 357 -8.26 12.81 9.28
CA LEU A 357 -9.21 11.98 8.55
C LEU A 357 -9.27 12.26 7.04
N ILE A 358 -8.63 13.32 6.51
CA ILE A 358 -8.88 13.80 5.13
C ILE A 358 -7.63 14.10 4.28
N SER A 359 -6.43 14.37 4.81
CA SER A 359 -5.27 14.73 3.94
C SER A 359 -4.34 13.55 3.61
N LYS A 360 -4.82 12.60 2.79
CA LYS A 360 -4.00 11.67 1.99
C LYS A 360 -3.88 12.19 0.56
N GLU A 361 -2.83 12.96 0.26
CA GLU A 361 -2.27 13.01 -1.09
C GLU A 361 -0.84 12.46 -1.07
N TYR A 362 -0.74 11.18 -0.72
CA TYR A 362 -0.46 10.14 -1.70
C TYR A 362 -1.56 9.09 -1.52
N LYS A 363 -2.18 8.68 -2.62
CA LYS A 363 -3.30 7.73 -2.65
C LYS A 363 -2.91 6.45 -1.91
N LEU A 364 -3.54 6.22 -0.76
CA LEU A 364 -4.01 4.93 -0.26
C LEU A 364 -5.18 5.20 0.70
N PRO A 365 -6.42 5.45 0.25
CA PRO A 365 -7.48 6.00 1.11
C PRO A 365 -7.72 5.23 2.40
N ASN A 366 -7.39 3.94 2.51
CA ASN A 366 -7.97 3.09 3.54
C ASN A 366 -6.96 2.11 4.18
N VAL A 367 -5.65 2.35 4.11
CA VAL A 367 -4.71 1.61 4.97
C VAL A 367 -4.87 2.06 6.41
N VAL A 368 -5.34 1.15 7.26
CA VAL A 368 -5.37 1.25 8.71
C VAL A 368 -3.92 1.21 9.24
N PRO A 369 -3.48 2.14 10.11
CA PRO A 369 -2.14 2.05 10.71
C PRO A 369 -2.02 0.77 11.55
N ALA A 370 -0.94 0.02 11.37
CA ALA A 370 -0.63 -1.09 12.25
C ALA A 370 -0.31 -0.57 13.66
N LEU A 371 -0.85 -1.23 14.70
CA LEU A 371 -0.40 -1.01 16.07
C LEU A 371 0.99 -1.66 16.24
N ASP A 372 1.96 -0.92 16.78
CA ASP A 372 3.30 -1.44 17.12
C ASP A 372 3.18 -2.59 18.12
N TYR A 373 3.85 -3.70 17.83
CA TYR A 373 4.04 -4.81 18.78
C TYR A 373 5.46 -5.37 18.68
N ASP A 374 6.10 -5.49 19.85
CA ASP A 374 7.18 -6.44 20.13
C ASP A 374 6.61 -7.86 20.04
N ASP A 375 6.90 -8.59 18.96
CA ASP A 375 6.87 -10.05 18.97
C ASP A 375 7.88 -10.59 17.94
N ASP A 376 8.84 -11.37 18.46
CA ASP A 376 9.82 -12.18 17.73
C ASP A 376 9.11 -13.21 16.83
N VAL A 377 8.73 -12.80 15.62
CA VAL A 377 8.26 -13.73 14.58
C VAL A 377 8.94 -13.38 13.27
N GLY A 378 10.17 -13.89 13.12
CA GLY A 378 10.91 -13.78 11.87
C GLY A 378 10.10 -14.33 10.70
N LEU A 379 9.70 -13.44 9.78
CA LEU A 379 9.57 -13.61 8.33
C LEU A 379 9.24 -12.24 7.70
N LEU A 380 9.99 -11.88 6.66
CA LEU A 380 10.01 -10.60 5.91
C LEU A 380 10.59 -9.38 6.65
N SER A 381 11.77 -9.55 7.28
CA SER A 381 12.69 -8.41 7.45
C SER A 381 13.44 -8.19 6.14
N ASN A 382 13.13 -7.11 5.42
CA ASN A 382 14.09 -6.31 4.65
C ASN A 382 13.36 -5.07 4.09
N SER A 383 13.61 -3.94 4.75
CA SER A 383 13.53 -2.57 4.23
C SER A 383 12.80 -2.31 2.90
N SER A 384 11.77 -1.48 2.93
CA SER A 384 11.67 -0.32 2.03
C SER A 384 10.49 0.52 2.46
N GLU A 385 10.65 1.84 2.41
CA GLU A 385 9.53 2.76 2.22
C GLU A 385 8.50 2.11 1.28
N TYR A 386 7.23 2.08 1.69
CA TYR A 386 6.16 1.61 0.84
C TYR A 386 6.14 2.47 -0.43
N TYR A 387 6.48 1.87 -1.56
CA TYR A 387 6.31 2.45 -2.89
C TYR A 387 5.21 1.68 -3.62
N PRO A 388 4.20 2.38 -4.16
CA PRO A 388 3.16 1.72 -4.95
C PRO A 388 3.80 0.97 -6.12
N VAL A 389 3.30 -0.22 -6.44
CA VAL A 389 3.80 -0.96 -7.59
C VAL A 389 3.27 -0.28 -8.85
N LYS A 390 4.17 0.24 -9.68
CA LYS A 390 3.79 0.90 -10.92
C LYS A 390 3.13 -0.07 -11.90
N ASP A 391 2.06 0.38 -12.54
CA ASP A 391 1.35 -0.31 -13.61
C ASP A 391 2.13 -0.25 -14.93
N GLU A 392 3.35 -0.77 -14.89
CA GLU A 392 4.22 -0.84 -16.06
C GLU A 392 3.68 -1.84 -17.07
N PRO A 393 3.83 -1.55 -18.38
CA PRO A 393 3.48 -2.50 -19.42
C PRO A 393 4.19 -3.84 -19.24
N PHE A 394 3.44 -4.92 -19.42
CA PHE A 394 3.94 -6.30 -19.39
C PHE A 394 3.54 -7.03 -20.67
N ILE A 395 4.24 -8.11 -20.98
CA ILE A 395 3.94 -8.96 -22.13
C ILE A 395 2.96 -10.05 -21.71
N GLU A 396 1.81 -10.08 -22.37
CA GLU A 396 0.86 -11.18 -22.32
C GLU A 396 1.02 -12.02 -23.59
N HIS A 397 1.29 -13.32 -23.43
CA HIS A 397 1.30 -14.25 -24.56
C HIS A 397 -0.12 -14.60 -24.94
N VAL A 398 -0.48 -14.39 -26.21
CA VAL A 398 -1.80 -14.71 -26.77
C VAL A 398 -1.62 -15.53 -28.03
N ARG A 399 -2.44 -16.57 -28.22
CA ARG A 399 -2.43 -17.35 -29.46
C ARG A 399 -2.87 -16.46 -30.62
N GLY A 400 -1.99 -16.31 -31.60
CA GLY A 400 -2.20 -15.54 -32.81
C GLY A 400 -2.89 -16.37 -33.90
N LYS A 401 -3.56 -15.69 -34.83
CA LYS A 401 -4.08 -16.33 -36.05
C LYS A 401 -3.01 -16.32 -37.13
N ILE A 402 -3.06 -17.34 -38.00
CA ILE A 402 -2.21 -17.42 -39.19
C ILE A 402 -3.14 -17.29 -40.40
N SER A 403 -2.87 -16.31 -41.27
CA SER A 403 -3.60 -16.19 -42.53
C SER A 403 -3.04 -17.16 -43.58
N ALA A 404 -3.83 -17.50 -44.61
CA ALA A 404 -3.38 -18.40 -45.67
C ALA A 404 -2.16 -17.86 -46.45
N ASP A 405 -2.03 -16.53 -46.54
CA ASP A 405 -0.89 -15.89 -47.18
C ASP A 405 0.36 -15.92 -46.27
N GLU A 406 0.17 -15.67 -44.98
CA GLU A 406 1.24 -15.73 -43.96
C GLU A 406 1.79 -17.16 -43.80
N GLU A 407 0.92 -18.18 -43.89
CA GLU A 407 1.31 -19.59 -43.79
C GLU A 407 2.44 -19.96 -44.76
N LYS A 408 2.36 -19.51 -46.01
CA LYS A 408 3.42 -19.78 -47.02
C LYS A 408 4.75 -19.14 -46.64
N GLU A 409 4.72 -17.91 -46.12
CA GLU A 409 5.92 -17.20 -45.69
C GLU A 409 6.55 -17.89 -44.47
N ILE A 410 5.74 -18.31 -43.51
CA ILE A 410 6.19 -19.04 -42.33
C ILE A 410 6.81 -20.39 -42.72
N LEU A 411 6.18 -21.16 -43.60
CA LEU A 411 6.72 -22.43 -44.09
C LEU A 411 8.08 -22.23 -44.76
N ASN A 412 8.26 -21.15 -45.54
CA ASN A 412 9.56 -20.81 -46.11
C ASN A 412 10.61 -20.48 -45.03
N LEU A 413 10.24 -19.92 -43.88
CA LEU A 413 11.17 -19.68 -42.78
C LEU A 413 11.64 -21.00 -42.14
N PHE A 414 10.72 -21.96 -41.97
CA PHE A 414 11.06 -23.31 -41.52
C PHE A 414 11.97 -24.01 -42.53
N ASP A 415 11.67 -23.95 -43.83
CA ASP A 415 12.51 -24.54 -44.88
C ASP A 415 13.93 -23.94 -44.88
N ARG A 416 14.07 -22.63 -44.64
CA ARG A 416 15.38 -21.97 -44.50
C ARG A 416 16.13 -22.44 -43.25
N LYS A 417 15.44 -22.71 -42.15
CA LYS A 417 16.04 -23.28 -40.93
C LYS A 417 16.49 -24.73 -41.18
N GLU A 418 15.72 -25.50 -41.95
CA GLU A 418 16.01 -26.88 -42.34
C GLU A 418 17.14 -26.99 -43.40
N GLN A 419 17.53 -25.89 -44.07
CA GLN A 419 18.65 -25.89 -45.03
C GLN A 419 20.00 -26.09 -44.32
N ILE A 420 20.31 -27.34 -44.04
CA ILE A 420 21.64 -27.78 -43.60
C ILE A 420 22.63 -27.53 -44.76
N PRO A 421 23.64 -26.65 -44.60
CA PRO A 421 24.60 -26.41 -45.67
C PRO A 421 25.28 -27.74 -46.05
N LYS A 422 25.31 -28.04 -47.36
CA LYS A 422 26.02 -29.21 -47.92
C LYS A 422 27.53 -29.09 -47.65
N ILE A 423 27.96 -29.46 -46.44
CA ILE A 423 29.37 -29.62 -46.12
C ILE A 423 29.89 -30.81 -46.93
N LYS A 424 31.04 -30.69 -47.60
CA LYS A 424 31.77 -31.83 -48.16
C LYS A 424 31.96 -32.85 -47.04
N PHE A 425 31.19 -33.93 -47.12
CA PHE A 425 30.91 -34.88 -46.05
C PHE A 425 32.14 -35.26 -45.20
N VAL A 426 31.95 -35.24 -43.88
CA VAL A 426 32.80 -35.98 -42.95
C VAL A 426 32.59 -37.48 -43.26
N PRO A 427 33.64 -38.29 -43.50
CA PRO A 427 33.53 -39.65 -44.06
C PRO A 427 32.74 -40.72 -43.26
N LYS A 428 31.92 -40.38 -42.27
CA LYS A 428 31.21 -41.33 -41.39
C LYS A 428 29.80 -40.93 -40.93
N ILE A 429 29.30 -39.75 -41.29
CA ILE A 429 27.97 -39.27 -40.85
C ILE A 429 27.08 -39.15 -42.08
N SER A 430 26.01 -39.93 -42.16
CA SER A 430 25.03 -39.82 -43.23
C SER A 430 24.11 -38.60 -42.98
N SER A 431 23.69 -37.89 -44.04
CA SER A 431 22.88 -36.66 -43.90
C SER A 431 21.53 -36.89 -43.24
N ASP A 432 20.96 -38.08 -43.39
CA ASP A 432 19.71 -38.52 -42.76
C ASP A 432 19.81 -38.71 -41.22
N GLN A 433 21.03 -38.68 -40.67
CA GLN A 433 21.24 -38.80 -39.22
C GLN A 433 21.45 -37.47 -38.52
N VAL A 434 21.64 -36.37 -39.26
CA VAL A 434 21.86 -35.03 -38.70
C VAL A 434 20.52 -34.43 -38.27
N THR A 435 20.44 -33.98 -37.02
CA THR A 435 19.24 -33.35 -36.46
C THR A 435 19.35 -31.83 -36.44
N SER A 436 20.55 -31.30 -36.16
CA SER A 436 20.80 -29.86 -36.10
C SER A 436 22.27 -29.52 -36.20
N MET A 437 22.59 -28.26 -36.50
CA MET A 437 23.94 -27.73 -36.56
C MET A 437 24.01 -26.33 -35.96
N ALA A 438 25.05 -26.06 -35.17
CA ALA A 438 25.32 -24.75 -34.63
C ALA A 438 26.81 -24.40 -34.70
N LYS A 439 27.15 -23.11 -34.75
CA LYS A 439 28.54 -22.64 -34.82
C LYS A 439 28.84 -21.77 -33.60
N LYS A 440 29.90 -22.14 -32.88
CA LYS A 440 30.40 -21.46 -31.67
C LYS A 440 31.91 -21.25 -31.80
N ASP A 441 32.39 -20.01 -31.73
CA ASP A 441 33.83 -19.66 -31.79
C ASP A 441 34.59 -20.30 -32.97
N GLY A 442 33.94 -20.34 -34.14
CA GLY A 442 34.50 -20.97 -35.34
C GLY A 442 34.37 -22.50 -35.39
N THR A 443 34.06 -23.16 -34.27
CA THR A 443 33.79 -24.60 -34.17
C THR A 443 32.35 -24.89 -34.60
N THR A 444 32.18 -25.86 -35.50
CA THR A 444 30.85 -26.32 -35.92
C THR A 444 30.49 -27.56 -35.11
N TRP A 445 29.35 -27.50 -34.43
CA TRP A 445 28.75 -28.59 -33.67
C TRP A 445 27.62 -29.21 -34.50
N ILE A 446 27.56 -30.54 -34.54
CA ILE A 446 26.60 -31.28 -35.36
C ILE A 446 25.88 -32.28 -34.44
N GLY A 447 24.59 -32.06 -34.22
CA GLY A 447 23.71 -32.96 -33.48
C GLY A 447 23.27 -34.11 -34.39
N THR A 448 23.19 -35.32 -33.86
CA THR A 448 22.69 -36.48 -34.58
C THR A 448 21.83 -37.36 -33.70
N GLN A 449 21.16 -38.34 -34.31
CA GLN A 449 20.43 -39.38 -33.57
C GLN A 449 21.33 -40.25 -32.67
N LYS A 450 22.66 -40.23 -32.88
CA LYS A 450 23.61 -41.15 -32.23
C LYS A 450 24.80 -40.44 -31.56
N GLY A 451 24.77 -39.12 -31.44
CA GLY A 451 25.78 -38.36 -30.71
C GLY A 451 25.96 -36.93 -31.19
N LEU A 452 26.78 -36.18 -30.44
CA LEU A 452 27.22 -34.84 -30.79
C LEU A 452 28.59 -34.90 -31.45
N TYR A 453 28.74 -34.32 -32.64
CA TYR A 453 30.02 -34.24 -33.34
C TYR A 453 30.56 -32.81 -33.32
N VAL A 454 31.89 -32.69 -33.28
CA VAL A 454 32.60 -31.41 -33.21
C VAL A 454 33.55 -31.29 -34.40
N VAL A 455 33.41 -30.23 -35.19
CA VAL A 455 34.29 -29.91 -36.32
C VAL A 455 35.16 -28.73 -35.95
N GLN A 456 36.46 -28.99 -35.78
CA GLN A 456 37.41 -27.94 -35.43
C GLN A 456 37.67 -26.98 -36.62
N PRO A 457 37.77 -25.66 -36.36
CA PRO A 457 37.91 -24.65 -37.41
C PRO A 457 39.18 -24.82 -38.26
N LYS A 458 40.30 -25.25 -37.64
CA LYS A 458 41.61 -25.35 -38.32
C LYS A 458 41.80 -26.65 -39.11
N SER A 459 41.36 -27.78 -38.57
CA SER A 459 41.61 -29.11 -39.17
C SER A 459 40.50 -29.55 -40.12
N LYS A 460 39.30 -28.96 -40.02
CA LYS A 460 38.06 -29.43 -40.69
C LYS A 460 37.75 -30.91 -40.47
N LYS A 461 38.38 -31.55 -39.47
CA LYS A 461 38.07 -32.92 -39.07
C LYS A 461 36.96 -32.88 -38.04
N ALA A 462 36.01 -33.80 -38.17
CA ALA A 462 34.98 -34.01 -37.16
C ALA A 462 35.33 -35.21 -36.27
N PHE A 463 35.04 -35.08 -34.98
CA PHE A 463 35.13 -36.17 -34.02
C PHE A 463 33.84 -36.25 -33.20
N LEU A 464 33.50 -37.46 -32.75
CA LEU A 464 32.39 -37.70 -31.85
C LEU A 464 32.77 -37.18 -30.46
N HIS A 465 31.87 -36.47 -29.79
CA HIS A 465 32.03 -36.09 -28.39
C HIS A 465 32.02 -37.36 -27.51
N GLU A 466 33.06 -37.54 -26.71
CA GLU A 466 33.34 -38.81 -26.03
C GLU A 466 32.55 -38.96 -24.72
N ASN A 467 32.19 -37.85 -24.07
CA ASN A 467 31.53 -37.83 -22.76
C ASN A 467 30.05 -37.45 -22.86
N TYR A 468 29.24 -38.01 -21.97
CA TYR A 468 27.81 -37.74 -21.78
C TYR A 468 27.49 -37.68 -20.29
N GLY A 469 26.43 -36.95 -19.91
CA GLY A 469 26.04 -36.77 -18.50
C GLY A 469 26.70 -35.56 -17.84
N VAL A 470 27.76 -35.78 -17.07
CA VAL A 470 28.42 -34.71 -16.28
C VAL A 470 29.27 -33.79 -17.16
N ASP A 471 30.09 -34.37 -18.03
CA ASP A 471 31.05 -33.66 -18.89
C ASP A 471 30.61 -33.65 -20.36
N GLY A 472 29.31 -33.66 -20.62
CA GLY A 472 28.76 -33.71 -21.97
C GLY A 472 27.23 -33.63 -22.03
N PRO A 473 26.63 -33.85 -23.20
CA PRO A 473 25.18 -33.89 -23.34
C PRO A 473 24.53 -34.97 -22.47
N LEU A 474 23.31 -34.73 -22.00
CA LEU A 474 22.54 -35.67 -21.18
C LEU A 474 22.22 -37.00 -21.89
N ALA A 475 22.12 -36.98 -23.22
CA ALA A 475 21.85 -38.17 -24.02
C ALA A 475 22.63 -38.16 -25.33
N THR A 476 22.80 -39.34 -25.92
CA THR A 476 23.42 -39.51 -27.25
C THR A 476 22.53 -38.97 -28.36
N ARG A 477 21.21 -39.08 -28.23
CA ARG A 477 20.26 -38.49 -29.17
C ARG A 477 20.19 -36.98 -28.94
N ILE A 478 20.74 -36.21 -29.89
CA ILE A 478 20.66 -34.75 -29.89
C ILE A 478 19.46 -34.34 -30.73
N THR A 479 18.52 -33.59 -30.16
CA THR A 479 17.31 -33.18 -30.88
C THR A 479 17.47 -31.84 -31.57
N ASP A 480 18.14 -30.88 -30.92
CA ASP A 480 18.47 -29.60 -31.54
C ASP A 480 19.70 -28.94 -30.88
N LEU A 481 20.29 -27.96 -31.56
CA LEU A 481 21.43 -27.17 -31.11
C LEU A 481 21.16 -25.68 -31.33
N ALA A 482 21.44 -24.86 -30.33
CA ALA A 482 21.39 -23.40 -30.47
C ALA A 482 22.57 -22.74 -29.77
N VAL A 483 23.00 -21.57 -30.24
CA VAL A 483 24.06 -20.78 -29.59
C VAL A 483 23.50 -19.40 -29.30
N ASP A 484 23.62 -18.96 -28.05
CA ASP A 484 23.22 -17.62 -27.66
C ASP A 484 24.33 -16.59 -27.87
N SER A 485 24.01 -15.29 -27.76
CA SER A 485 24.99 -14.21 -27.94
C SER A 485 26.03 -14.13 -26.82
N LYS A 486 25.86 -14.88 -25.73
CA LYS A 486 26.84 -15.03 -24.64
C LYS A 486 27.85 -16.15 -24.92
N GLY A 487 27.70 -16.85 -26.03
CA GLY A 487 28.56 -17.96 -26.42
C GLY A 487 28.26 -19.23 -25.63
N VAL A 488 27.04 -19.41 -25.10
CA VAL A 488 26.60 -20.70 -24.57
C VAL A 488 26.07 -21.55 -25.72
N LEU A 489 26.57 -22.78 -25.85
CA LEU A 489 25.98 -23.79 -26.74
C LEU A 489 24.94 -24.57 -25.96
N TRP A 490 23.69 -24.43 -26.37
CA TRP A 490 22.52 -25.15 -25.86
C TRP A 490 22.31 -26.42 -26.69
N VAL A 491 22.06 -27.53 -26.00
CA VAL A 491 21.92 -28.86 -26.57
C VAL A 491 20.61 -29.48 -26.07
N GLY A 492 19.66 -29.64 -26.99
CA GLY A 492 18.40 -30.32 -26.73
C GLY A 492 18.58 -31.84 -26.71
N THR A 493 17.98 -32.49 -25.73
CA THR A 493 17.97 -33.95 -25.60
C THR A 493 16.62 -34.45 -25.10
N PRO A 494 16.29 -35.76 -25.25
CA PRO A 494 15.08 -36.34 -24.67
C PRO A 494 15.04 -36.38 -23.13
N LEU A 495 16.14 -36.02 -22.45
CA LEU A 495 16.28 -36.08 -20.99
C LEU A 495 16.45 -34.70 -20.34
N GLY A 496 16.27 -33.63 -21.12
CA GLY A 496 16.42 -32.25 -20.70
C GLY A 496 17.39 -31.45 -21.58
N LEU A 497 17.85 -30.33 -21.06
CA LEU A 497 18.83 -29.47 -21.73
C LEU A 497 20.24 -29.72 -21.21
N SER A 498 21.22 -29.68 -22.09
CA SER A 498 22.62 -29.53 -21.72
C SER A 498 23.16 -28.22 -22.26
N LEU A 499 24.06 -27.57 -21.53
CA LEU A 499 24.70 -26.35 -21.97
C LEU A 499 26.22 -26.42 -21.79
N LEU A 500 26.94 -26.00 -22.82
CA LEU A 500 28.38 -25.83 -22.80
C LEU A 500 28.70 -24.34 -22.73
N LYS A 501 29.20 -23.91 -21.58
CA LYS A 501 29.54 -22.50 -21.31
C LYS A 501 30.79 -22.05 -22.09
N PRO A 502 31.06 -20.73 -22.17
CA PRO A 502 32.28 -20.20 -22.81
C PRO A 502 33.58 -20.70 -22.17
N ASP A 503 33.57 -21.00 -20.87
CA ASP A 503 34.72 -21.54 -20.13
C ASP A 503 34.99 -23.04 -20.40
N GLY A 504 34.13 -23.70 -21.19
CA GLY A 504 34.25 -25.12 -21.51
C GLY A 504 33.54 -26.07 -20.54
N SER A 505 32.89 -25.55 -19.50
CA SER A 505 32.15 -26.37 -18.54
C SER A 505 30.76 -26.80 -19.06
N TRP A 506 30.38 -28.04 -18.76
CA TRP A 506 29.07 -28.60 -19.05
C TRP A 506 28.14 -28.49 -17.85
N HIS A 507 26.88 -28.16 -18.10
CA HIS A 507 25.81 -28.18 -17.12
C HIS A 507 24.55 -28.80 -17.73
N SER A 508 23.69 -29.37 -16.90
CA SER A 508 22.39 -29.90 -17.31
C SER A 508 21.25 -29.19 -16.60
N ILE A 509 20.09 -29.14 -17.25
CA ILE A 509 18.85 -28.59 -16.71
C ILE A 509 17.74 -29.62 -16.94
N GLN A 510 17.12 -30.06 -15.84
CA GLN A 510 16.03 -31.04 -15.80
C GLN A 510 14.86 -30.51 -14.93
N GLY A 511 13.84 -31.32 -14.66
CA GLY A 511 12.66 -30.93 -13.89
C GLY A 511 12.99 -30.40 -12.50
N LYS A 512 13.99 -30.99 -11.84
CA LYS A 512 14.51 -30.52 -10.54
C LYS A 512 15.05 -29.08 -10.56
N ASP A 513 15.44 -28.59 -11.74
CA ASP A 513 15.98 -27.26 -11.98
C ASP A 513 14.90 -26.28 -12.49
N GLY A 514 13.65 -26.76 -12.61
CA GLY A 514 12.48 -25.99 -13.00
C GLY A 514 11.98 -26.21 -14.43
N LEU A 515 12.58 -27.14 -15.21
CA LEU A 515 12.15 -27.44 -16.58
C LEU A 515 10.83 -28.24 -16.60
N PRO A 516 9.70 -27.71 -17.11
CA PRO A 516 8.41 -28.39 -17.02
C PRO A 516 8.32 -29.75 -17.72
N VAL A 517 8.97 -29.87 -18.88
CA VAL A 517 8.96 -31.07 -19.73
C VAL A 517 10.39 -31.30 -20.25
N GLU A 518 10.92 -32.49 -20.00
CA GLU A 518 12.33 -32.84 -20.30
C GLU A 518 12.55 -33.36 -21.73
N ASP A 519 11.51 -33.80 -22.41
CA ASP A 519 11.61 -34.36 -23.76
C ASP A 519 11.66 -33.24 -24.81
N ILE A 520 12.86 -32.71 -25.04
CA ILE A 520 13.12 -31.54 -25.89
C ILE A 520 13.11 -31.93 -27.37
N THR A 521 12.41 -31.19 -28.21
CA THR A 521 12.29 -31.44 -29.66
C THR A 521 12.96 -30.37 -30.53
N SER A 522 12.98 -29.12 -30.10
CA SER A 522 13.51 -27.99 -30.88
C SER A 522 13.95 -26.84 -29.97
N LEU A 523 14.87 -26.00 -30.44
CA LEU A 523 15.38 -24.82 -29.76
C LEU A 523 15.37 -23.61 -30.69
N ALA A 524 15.03 -22.44 -30.14
CA ALA A 524 15.19 -21.16 -30.81
C ALA A 524 15.56 -20.07 -29.79
N VAL A 525 16.64 -19.34 -30.05
CA VAL A 525 17.11 -18.27 -29.17
C VAL A 525 16.72 -16.92 -29.78
N ASP A 526 16.08 -16.07 -28.98
CA ASP A 526 15.72 -14.72 -29.39
C ASP A 526 16.90 -13.73 -29.24
N LYS A 527 16.70 -12.50 -29.73
CA LYS A 527 17.69 -11.42 -29.66
C LYS A 527 18.05 -10.99 -28.22
N GLU A 528 17.21 -11.31 -27.24
CA GLU A 528 17.43 -11.02 -25.82
C GLU A 528 18.13 -12.19 -25.07
N ASN A 529 18.42 -13.29 -25.78
CA ASN A 529 18.88 -14.57 -25.23
C ASN A 529 17.86 -15.28 -24.35
N SER A 530 16.56 -15.02 -24.54
CA SER A 530 15.54 -15.96 -24.09
C SER A 530 15.47 -17.12 -25.07
N MET A 531 15.22 -18.32 -24.57
CA MET A 531 15.20 -19.54 -25.35
C MET A 531 13.78 -20.10 -25.36
N TRP A 532 13.23 -20.24 -26.56
CA TRP A 532 12.06 -21.06 -26.81
C TRP A 532 12.51 -22.51 -26.98
N ILE A 533 11.87 -23.38 -26.21
CA ILE A 533 12.14 -24.80 -26.14
C ILE A 533 10.87 -25.51 -26.57
N GLY A 534 10.95 -26.26 -27.66
CA GLY A 534 9.90 -27.16 -28.12
C GLY A 534 9.98 -28.46 -27.35
N THR A 535 8.84 -29.00 -26.94
CA THR A 535 8.77 -30.30 -26.27
C THR A 535 7.65 -31.14 -26.84
N THR A 536 7.56 -32.40 -26.41
CA THR A 536 6.44 -33.28 -26.79
C THR A 536 5.12 -32.90 -26.13
N LYS A 537 5.11 -31.99 -25.15
CA LYS A 537 3.93 -31.55 -24.43
C LYS A 537 3.93 -30.03 -24.24
N GLY A 538 4.09 -29.26 -25.31
CA GLY A 538 3.97 -27.81 -25.32
C GLY A 538 5.31 -27.09 -25.53
N ALA A 539 5.27 -25.77 -25.47
CA ALA A 539 6.42 -24.90 -25.60
C ALA A 539 6.82 -24.30 -24.25
N ILE A 540 8.11 -24.07 -24.05
CA ILE A 540 8.65 -23.43 -22.83
C ILE A 540 9.49 -22.24 -23.27
N LEU A 541 9.19 -21.05 -22.73
CA LEU A 541 10.09 -19.91 -22.80
C LEU A 541 10.96 -19.91 -21.53
N TYR A 542 12.27 -19.95 -21.72
CA TYR A 542 13.27 -19.84 -20.67
C TYR A 542 14.05 -18.54 -20.80
N CYS A 543 14.10 -17.73 -19.74
CA CYS A 543 14.80 -16.45 -19.70
C CYS A 543 15.99 -16.51 -18.72
N PRO A 544 17.10 -17.20 -19.07
CA PRO A 544 18.20 -17.52 -18.15
C PRO A 544 18.88 -16.29 -17.53
N TYR A 545 18.87 -15.17 -18.24
CA TYR A 545 19.58 -13.95 -17.85
C TYR A 545 18.66 -12.89 -17.21
N LYS A 546 17.34 -13.15 -17.11
CA LYS A 546 16.38 -12.25 -16.44
C LYS A 546 16.30 -12.57 -14.95
N LYS A 547 16.14 -11.52 -14.12
CA LYS A 547 15.86 -11.65 -12.68
C LYS A 547 14.39 -12.03 -12.47
N GLY A 548 14.09 -12.82 -11.44
CA GLY A 548 12.72 -13.24 -11.10
C GLY A 548 12.33 -14.57 -11.75
N ARG A 549 11.07 -14.70 -12.19
CA ARG A 549 10.59 -15.91 -12.88
C ARG A 549 11.30 -16.09 -14.21
N GLN A 550 11.90 -17.27 -14.41
CA GLN A 550 12.66 -17.59 -15.61
C GLN A 550 11.95 -18.57 -16.55
N TRP A 551 10.97 -19.32 -16.05
CA TRP A 551 10.28 -20.40 -16.78
C TRP A 551 8.83 -20.02 -17.09
N PHE A 552 8.42 -20.20 -18.34
CA PHE A 552 7.07 -19.94 -18.82
C PHE A 552 6.60 -21.07 -19.73
N TYR A 553 5.70 -21.90 -19.22
CA TYR A 553 5.11 -23.02 -19.95
C TYR A 553 3.87 -22.59 -20.74
N ARG A 554 3.81 -22.98 -22.01
CA ARG A 554 2.76 -22.62 -22.97
C ARG A 554 2.25 -23.89 -23.63
N ALA A 555 1.10 -24.37 -23.15
CA ALA A 555 0.46 -25.59 -23.60
C ALA A 555 -1.07 -25.42 -23.69
N GLY A 556 -1.70 -26.36 -24.37
CA GLY A 556 -3.12 -26.40 -24.65
C GLY A 556 -3.57 -25.35 -25.66
N LYS A 557 -4.84 -25.46 -26.06
CA LYS A 557 -5.54 -24.54 -26.96
C LYS A 557 -5.57 -23.08 -26.50
N ARG A 558 -5.14 -22.76 -25.28
CA ARG A 558 -4.89 -21.37 -24.89
C ARG A 558 -3.75 -20.75 -25.68
N TYR A 559 -2.68 -21.51 -25.92
CA TYR A 559 -1.42 -21.00 -26.48
C TYR A 559 -1.03 -21.65 -27.80
N LEU A 560 -1.40 -22.92 -28.01
CA LEU A 560 -0.98 -23.73 -29.15
C LEU A 560 -2.18 -24.46 -29.77
N GLU A 561 -2.16 -24.67 -31.09
CA GLU A 561 -3.12 -25.54 -31.77
C GLU A 561 -2.95 -27.00 -31.34
N TYR A 562 -1.72 -27.40 -31.06
CA TYR A 562 -1.34 -28.73 -30.62
C TYR A 562 -0.04 -28.70 -29.81
N ASP A 563 0.05 -29.55 -28.79
CA ASP A 563 1.15 -29.47 -27.82
C ASP A 563 2.47 -30.08 -28.33
N GLU A 564 2.42 -31.09 -29.20
CA GLU A 564 3.66 -31.71 -29.66
C GLU A 564 4.39 -30.83 -30.70
N ILE A 565 5.43 -30.15 -30.24
CA ILE A 565 6.25 -29.24 -31.05
C ILE A 565 7.27 -30.05 -31.85
N VAL A 566 7.35 -29.75 -33.15
CA VAL A 566 8.33 -30.31 -34.09
C VAL A 566 9.46 -29.31 -34.31
N ASP A 567 9.14 -28.04 -34.54
CA ASP A 567 10.16 -27.01 -34.77
C ASP A 567 9.66 -25.61 -34.36
N ILE A 568 10.59 -24.68 -34.11
CA ILE A 568 10.33 -23.31 -33.68
C ILE A 568 11.08 -22.30 -34.55
N VAL A 569 10.37 -21.26 -34.99
CA VAL A 569 10.93 -20.09 -35.67
C VAL A 569 10.42 -18.82 -35.00
N ILE A 570 11.31 -17.85 -34.80
CA ILE A 570 10.99 -16.53 -34.25
C ILE A 570 10.89 -15.54 -35.40
N SER A 571 9.88 -14.66 -35.40
CA SER A 571 9.75 -13.64 -36.44
C SER A 571 10.97 -12.70 -36.45
N PRO A 572 11.37 -12.14 -37.60
CA PRO A 572 12.52 -11.21 -37.68
C PRO A 572 12.41 -10.01 -36.73
N GLU A 573 11.19 -9.53 -36.48
CA GLU A 573 10.88 -8.42 -35.57
C GLU A 573 10.97 -8.85 -34.09
N GLY A 574 10.81 -10.15 -33.82
CA GLY A 574 10.89 -10.78 -32.50
C GLY A 574 9.61 -10.70 -31.67
N MET A 575 8.49 -10.27 -32.26
CA MET A 575 7.20 -10.10 -31.56
C MET A 575 6.28 -11.32 -31.63
N ALA A 576 6.45 -12.15 -32.67
CA ALA A 576 5.69 -13.39 -32.86
C ALA A 576 6.63 -14.61 -32.92
N VAL A 577 6.13 -15.72 -32.39
CA VAL A 577 6.84 -17.01 -32.41
C VAL A 577 5.94 -18.03 -33.08
N TYR A 578 6.51 -18.74 -34.05
CA TYR A 578 5.83 -19.76 -34.83
C TYR A 578 6.31 -21.14 -34.40
N PHE A 579 5.34 -22.03 -34.20
CA PHE A 579 5.58 -23.41 -33.81
C PHE A 579 5.03 -24.32 -34.90
N LYS A 580 5.91 -25.12 -35.51
CA LYS A 580 5.50 -26.27 -36.29
C LYS A 580 5.14 -27.36 -35.30
N THR A 581 3.87 -27.74 -35.25
CA THR A 581 3.37 -28.81 -34.37
C THR A 581 3.02 -30.04 -35.21
N LYS A 582 2.80 -31.19 -34.58
CA LYS A 582 2.33 -32.38 -35.30
C LYS A 582 0.99 -32.22 -36.02
N ALA A 583 0.16 -31.25 -35.63
CA ALA A 583 -1.17 -31.06 -36.21
C ALA A 583 -1.31 -29.74 -37.01
N GLY A 584 -0.21 -29.03 -37.27
CA GLY A 584 -0.22 -27.78 -38.03
C GLY A 584 0.63 -26.69 -37.40
N LEU A 585 0.51 -25.46 -37.91
CA LEU A 585 1.23 -24.31 -37.37
C LEU A 585 0.47 -23.68 -36.21
N SER A 586 1.21 -23.19 -35.22
CA SER A 586 0.70 -22.30 -34.17
C SER A 586 1.50 -21.01 -34.17
N ARG A 587 0.84 -19.90 -33.84
CA ARG A 587 1.47 -18.60 -33.64
C ARG A 587 1.21 -18.13 -32.22
N LEU A 588 2.22 -17.61 -31.57
CA LEU A 588 2.10 -16.96 -30.27
C LEU A 588 2.62 -15.54 -30.36
N ASP A 589 1.77 -14.58 -29.99
CA ASP A 589 2.09 -13.16 -30.00
C ASP A 589 2.37 -12.66 -28.58
N GLY A 590 3.41 -11.84 -28.43
CA GLY A 590 3.65 -11.07 -27.21
C GLY A 590 2.95 -9.72 -27.27
N ILE A 591 1.80 -9.59 -26.62
CA ILE A 591 1.04 -8.32 -26.59
C ILE A 591 1.45 -7.53 -25.36
N GLN A 592 1.99 -6.34 -25.57
CA GLN A 592 2.32 -5.40 -24.51
C GLN A 592 1.05 -4.68 -24.03
N ARG A 593 0.74 -4.79 -22.73
CA ARG A 593 -0.41 -4.10 -22.10
C ARG A 593 -0.10 -3.67 -20.67
N THR A 594 -0.82 -2.66 -20.17
CA THR A 594 -0.90 -2.34 -18.74
C THR A 594 -2.08 -3.05 -18.08
N LEU A 595 -2.13 -3.09 -16.75
CA LEU A 595 -3.29 -3.59 -16.01
C LEU A 595 -4.50 -2.67 -16.22
N ASN A 596 -4.31 -1.36 -16.37
CA ASN A 596 -5.39 -0.43 -16.72
C ASN A 596 -6.05 -0.81 -18.05
N GLN A 597 -5.27 -0.98 -19.12
CA GLN A 597 -5.79 -1.40 -20.42
C GLN A 597 -6.52 -2.74 -20.35
N LYS A 598 -6.04 -3.66 -19.50
CA LYS A 598 -6.70 -4.94 -19.26
C LYS A 598 -8.02 -4.77 -18.52
N ALA A 599 -8.09 -3.90 -17.52
CA ALA A 599 -9.32 -3.56 -16.81
C ALA A 599 -10.39 -3.01 -17.76
N ASP A 600 -10.01 -2.11 -18.67
CA ASP A 600 -10.92 -1.55 -19.68
C ASP A 600 -11.47 -2.63 -20.62
N ILE A 601 -10.61 -3.50 -21.18
CA ILE A 601 -11.04 -4.61 -22.04
C ILE A 601 -12.03 -5.54 -21.31
N ILE A 602 -11.74 -5.80 -20.03
CA ILE A 602 -12.55 -6.66 -19.19
C ILE A 602 -13.91 -6.04 -18.90
N GLU A 603 -13.97 -4.76 -18.54
CA GLU A 603 -15.23 -4.05 -18.26
C GLU A 603 -16.06 -3.86 -19.53
N ASP A 604 -15.43 -3.60 -20.67
CA ASP A 604 -16.10 -3.56 -21.97
C ASP A 604 -16.77 -4.90 -22.29
N ARG A 605 -16.09 -6.01 -22.02
CA ARG A 605 -16.67 -7.36 -22.17
C ARG A 605 -17.82 -7.60 -21.19
N VAL A 606 -17.72 -7.14 -19.94
CA VAL A 606 -18.82 -7.24 -18.96
C VAL A 606 -20.08 -6.62 -19.54
N ASN A 607 -19.97 -5.37 -19.99
CA ASN A 607 -21.10 -4.60 -20.51
C ASN A 607 -21.64 -5.16 -21.82
N LYS A 608 -20.80 -5.83 -22.63
CA LYS A 608 -21.20 -6.39 -23.92
C LYS A 608 -21.85 -7.78 -23.80
N TRP A 609 -21.31 -8.68 -22.98
CA TRP A 609 -21.62 -10.12 -23.02
C TRP A 609 -22.00 -10.75 -21.69
N HIS A 610 -21.86 -10.06 -20.55
CA HIS A 610 -22.02 -10.67 -19.23
C HIS A 610 -23.16 -10.08 -18.40
N ARG A 611 -24.04 -9.26 -19.01
CA ARG A 611 -25.20 -8.68 -18.31
C ARG A 611 -26.48 -9.46 -18.59
N ARG A 612 -27.04 -10.09 -17.55
CA ARG A 612 -28.32 -10.78 -17.57
C ARG A 612 -29.26 -10.11 -16.58
N LEU A 613 -30.26 -9.37 -17.07
CA LEU A 613 -31.18 -8.59 -16.22
C LEU A 613 -30.44 -7.60 -15.29
N GLY A 614 -29.32 -7.04 -15.76
CA GLY A 614 -28.44 -6.18 -14.96
C GLY A 614 -27.44 -6.95 -14.08
N LEU A 615 -27.70 -8.21 -13.76
CA LEU A 615 -26.78 -9.10 -13.03
C LEU A 615 -25.55 -9.41 -13.89
N VAL A 616 -24.41 -9.56 -13.23
CA VAL A 616 -23.14 -9.92 -13.87
C VAL A 616 -22.95 -11.43 -13.77
N ALA A 617 -22.87 -12.11 -14.92
CA ALA A 617 -22.82 -13.56 -15.00
C ALA A 617 -21.88 -14.06 -16.11
N ALA A 618 -21.22 -15.20 -15.85
CA ALA A 618 -20.40 -15.88 -16.84
C ALA A 618 -21.25 -16.32 -18.04
N CYS A 619 -20.63 -16.43 -19.22
CA CYS A 619 -21.35 -16.79 -20.44
C CYS A 619 -20.72 -17.99 -21.15
N MET A 620 -21.53 -18.65 -21.98
CA MET A 620 -21.10 -19.69 -22.90
C MET A 620 -21.13 -19.11 -24.31
N LEU A 621 -19.95 -19.02 -24.92
CA LEU A 621 -19.76 -18.56 -26.29
C LEU A 621 -20.17 -19.66 -27.29
N ASN A 622 -20.65 -19.25 -28.46
CA ASN A 622 -20.95 -20.22 -29.52
C ASN A 622 -19.69 -20.87 -30.12
N ASP A 623 -18.60 -20.11 -30.16
CA ASP A 623 -17.27 -20.52 -30.62
C ASP A 623 -16.18 -19.99 -29.69
N ALA A 624 -15.20 -20.83 -29.37
CA ALA A 624 -14.16 -20.51 -28.38
C ALA A 624 -13.09 -19.57 -28.93
N GLU A 625 -12.94 -19.44 -30.25
CA GLU A 625 -11.87 -18.65 -30.87
C GLU A 625 -12.44 -17.37 -31.50
N ASN A 626 -13.59 -17.48 -32.14
CA ASN A 626 -14.25 -16.45 -32.94
C ASN A 626 -15.73 -16.32 -32.56
N PRO A 627 -16.04 -15.98 -31.30
CA PRO A 627 -17.42 -15.86 -30.86
C PRO A 627 -18.17 -14.78 -31.65
N THR A 628 -19.33 -15.14 -32.17
CA THR A 628 -20.29 -14.23 -32.80
C THR A 628 -21.58 -14.09 -32.00
N SER A 629 -21.86 -15.04 -31.11
CA SER A 629 -22.97 -15.00 -30.16
C SER A 629 -22.59 -15.69 -28.85
N HIS A 630 -23.42 -15.50 -27.84
CA HIS A 630 -23.22 -16.08 -26.52
C HIS A 630 -24.58 -16.40 -25.88
N THR A 631 -24.55 -17.23 -24.85
CA THR A 631 -25.70 -17.52 -23.98
C THR A 631 -25.27 -17.29 -22.53
N ILE A 632 -26.18 -16.74 -21.72
CA ILE A 632 -25.93 -16.46 -20.30
C ILE A 632 -26.95 -17.26 -19.50
N GLY A 633 -26.46 -18.18 -18.67
CA GLY A 633 -27.29 -18.90 -17.72
C GLY A 633 -27.40 -18.16 -16.38
N ASP A 634 -28.35 -18.59 -15.56
CA ASP A 634 -28.35 -18.32 -14.13
C ASP A 634 -27.18 -19.00 -13.41
N ASN A 635 -26.77 -18.40 -12.30
CA ASN A 635 -25.79 -18.94 -11.38
C ASN A 635 -26.36 -19.00 -9.96
N ASP A 636 -25.81 -19.88 -9.14
CA ASP A 636 -26.19 -19.98 -7.72
C ASP A 636 -25.72 -18.79 -6.87
N ASN A 637 -24.80 -17.98 -7.42
CA ASN A 637 -24.13 -16.86 -6.76
C ASN A 637 -24.21 -15.56 -7.59
N ASP A 638 -25.29 -15.34 -8.34
CA ASP A 638 -25.43 -14.15 -9.21
C ASP A 638 -25.40 -12.85 -8.40
N GLY A 639 -25.96 -12.82 -7.19
CA GLY A 639 -25.91 -11.65 -6.32
C GLY A 639 -24.50 -11.36 -5.82
N LEU A 640 -23.73 -12.38 -5.42
CA LEU A 640 -22.33 -12.24 -5.01
C LEU A 640 -21.44 -11.71 -6.15
N TRP A 641 -21.52 -12.28 -7.36
CA TRP A 641 -20.68 -11.82 -8.48
C TRP A 641 -21.06 -10.42 -8.96
N THR A 642 -22.36 -10.11 -8.94
CA THR A 642 -22.83 -8.74 -9.19
C THR A 642 -22.32 -7.78 -8.12
N SER A 643 -22.30 -8.19 -6.85
CA SER A 643 -21.75 -7.41 -5.75
C SER A 643 -20.27 -7.09 -5.94
N TYR A 644 -19.48 -8.06 -6.39
CA TYR A 644 -18.06 -7.86 -6.71
C TYR A 644 -17.86 -6.81 -7.80
N HIS A 645 -18.70 -6.86 -8.84
CA HIS A 645 -18.68 -5.87 -9.91
C HIS A 645 -19.06 -4.47 -9.40
N VAL A 646 -20.12 -4.36 -8.59
CA VAL A 646 -20.53 -3.08 -7.98
C VAL A 646 -19.41 -2.50 -7.13
N VAL A 647 -18.77 -3.31 -6.28
CA VAL A 647 -17.61 -2.88 -5.50
C VAL A 647 -16.49 -2.41 -6.40
N ALA A 648 -16.11 -3.22 -7.39
CA ALA A 648 -15.02 -2.90 -8.31
C ALA A 648 -15.25 -1.56 -9.02
N MET A 649 -16.45 -1.34 -9.56
CA MET A 649 -16.78 -0.13 -10.29
C MET A 649 -16.95 1.09 -9.37
N SER A 650 -17.41 0.89 -8.13
CA SER A 650 -17.46 1.96 -7.12
C SER A 650 -16.05 2.41 -6.72
N LEU A 651 -15.12 1.48 -6.55
CA LEU A 651 -13.70 1.78 -6.30
C LEU A 651 -13.04 2.42 -7.53
N ALA A 652 -13.37 1.95 -8.74
CA ALA A 652 -12.91 2.55 -9.99
C ALA A 652 -13.35 4.01 -10.10
N TYR A 653 -14.62 4.31 -9.80
CA TYR A 653 -15.12 5.67 -9.72
C TYR A 653 -14.40 6.48 -8.64
N GLY A 654 -14.25 5.93 -7.43
CA GLY A 654 -13.51 6.59 -6.35
C GLY A 654 -12.04 6.90 -6.71
N ALA A 655 -11.40 6.06 -7.52
CA ALA A 655 -10.00 6.20 -7.92
C ALA A 655 -9.77 7.21 -9.07
N THR A 656 -10.76 7.33 -9.97
CA THR A 656 -10.62 8.02 -11.26
C THR A 656 -11.57 9.21 -11.47
N GLY A 657 -12.71 9.25 -10.76
CA GLY A 657 -13.80 10.18 -11.03
C GLY A 657 -14.57 9.93 -12.33
N ASN A 658 -14.34 8.81 -13.02
CA ASN A 658 -14.98 8.53 -14.31
C ASN A 658 -16.44 8.07 -14.13
N GLU A 659 -17.39 8.90 -14.57
CA GLU A 659 -18.84 8.66 -14.46
C GLU A 659 -19.31 7.37 -15.16
N ALA A 660 -18.57 6.85 -16.15
CA ALA A 660 -18.91 5.57 -16.78
C ALA A 660 -18.85 4.40 -15.78
N TYR A 661 -17.88 4.40 -14.85
CA TYR A 661 -17.80 3.39 -13.80
C TYR A 661 -18.92 3.56 -12.77
N LYS A 662 -19.29 4.79 -12.42
CA LYS A 662 -20.44 5.07 -11.55
C LYS A 662 -21.74 4.52 -12.14
N GLU A 663 -21.99 4.76 -13.43
CA GLU A 663 -23.17 4.24 -14.12
C GLU A 663 -23.14 2.70 -14.21
N SER A 664 -21.97 2.11 -14.44
CA SER A 664 -21.80 0.66 -14.43
C SER A 664 -22.08 0.04 -13.05
N ALA A 665 -21.63 0.69 -11.97
CA ALA A 665 -21.93 0.31 -10.59
C ALA A 665 -23.43 0.43 -10.28
N ARG A 666 -24.09 1.51 -10.71
CA ARG A 666 -25.54 1.72 -10.57
C ARG A 666 -26.37 0.60 -11.17
N LYS A 667 -26.03 0.17 -12.39
CA LYS A 667 -26.72 -0.95 -13.07
C LYS A 667 -26.63 -2.24 -12.25
N GLY A 668 -25.45 -2.56 -11.72
CA GLY A 668 -25.26 -3.70 -10.83
C GLY A 668 -26.05 -3.54 -9.53
N MET A 669 -26.01 -2.36 -8.90
CA MET A 669 -26.72 -2.08 -7.65
C MET A 669 -28.24 -2.24 -7.82
N HIS A 670 -28.82 -1.72 -8.90
CA HIS A 670 -30.23 -1.93 -9.21
C HIS A 670 -30.59 -3.41 -9.39
N ALA A 671 -29.69 -4.22 -9.94
CA ALA A 671 -29.89 -5.67 -10.03
C ALA A 671 -29.84 -6.35 -8.65
N LEU A 672 -28.97 -5.92 -7.74
CA LEU A 672 -28.98 -6.39 -6.34
C LEU A 672 -30.27 -6.01 -5.60
N VAL A 673 -30.81 -4.82 -5.89
CA VAL A 673 -32.12 -4.38 -5.37
C VAL A 673 -33.25 -5.23 -5.96
N MET A 674 -33.18 -5.61 -7.23
CA MET A 674 -34.14 -6.54 -7.83
C MET A 674 -34.13 -7.89 -7.09
N LEU A 675 -32.95 -8.45 -6.77
CA LEU A 675 -32.84 -9.70 -6.01
C LEU A 675 -33.49 -9.61 -4.62
N GLN A 676 -33.30 -8.48 -3.92
CA GLN A 676 -33.91 -8.24 -2.60
C GLN A 676 -35.44 -8.18 -2.63
N ASN A 677 -36.03 -7.76 -3.75
CA ASN A 677 -37.48 -7.60 -3.87
C ASN A 677 -38.15 -8.80 -4.54
N ALA A 678 -37.39 -9.73 -5.14
CA ALA A 678 -37.93 -10.78 -5.98
C ALA A 678 -38.84 -11.76 -5.22
N SER A 679 -38.53 -12.06 -3.96
CA SER A 679 -39.33 -12.97 -3.13
C SER A 679 -40.70 -12.42 -2.75
N GLY A 680 -40.83 -11.09 -2.68
CA GLY A 680 -41.97 -10.41 -2.08
C GLY A 680 -42.00 -10.39 -0.56
N ILE A 681 -41.07 -11.09 0.10
CA ILE A 681 -40.92 -11.11 1.55
C ILE A 681 -39.87 -10.05 1.91
N PRO A 682 -40.24 -8.97 2.63
CA PRO A 682 -39.29 -7.92 2.98
C PRO A 682 -38.10 -8.47 3.77
N GLY A 683 -36.90 -8.37 3.18
CA GLY A 683 -35.63 -8.78 3.80
C GLY A 683 -35.12 -10.14 3.34
N LEU A 684 -35.96 -10.96 2.70
CA LEU A 684 -35.53 -12.22 2.10
C LEU A 684 -35.02 -12.00 0.68
N VAL A 685 -33.70 -11.97 0.56
CA VAL A 685 -32.99 -11.81 -0.72
C VAL A 685 -33.07 -13.10 -1.53
N ALA A 686 -33.26 -13.01 -2.85
CA ALA A 686 -33.14 -14.14 -3.76
C ALA A 686 -31.69 -14.38 -4.20
N ARG A 687 -31.28 -15.65 -4.39
CA ARG A 687 -29.95 -15.97 -4.96
C ARG A 687 -29.78 -15.52 -6.41
N SER A 688 -30.85 -15.72 -7.18
CA SER A 688 -30.90 -15.40 -8.61
C SER A 688 -32.34 -15.24 -9.04
N VAL A 689 -32.53 -14.63 -10.20
CA VAL A 689 -33.81 -14.51 -10.88
C VAL A 689 -33.68 -14.89 -12.34
N VAL A 690 -34.75 -15.42 -12.92
CA VAL A 690 -34.85 -15.78 -14.35
C VAL A 690 -36.20 -15.36 -14.91
N THR A 691 -36.30 -15.31 -16.24
CA THR A 691 -37.56 -15.02 -16.93
C THR A 691 -38.60 -16.14 -16.71
N LEU A 692 -39.87 -15.89 -17.03
CA LEU A 692 -40.92 -16.91 -16.94
C LEU A 692 -40.64 -18.13 -17.82
N GLU A 693 -40.15 -17.92 -19.03
CA GLU A 693 -39.86 -18.98 -19.98
C GLU A 693 -38.79 -19.93 -19.43
N GLU A 694 -37.68 -19.37 -18.94
CA GLU A 694 -36.60 -20.14 -18.32
C GLU A 694 -37.07 -20.86 -17.06
N GLY A 695 -37.84 -20.18 -16.21
CA GLY A 695 -38.33 -20.67 -14.93
C GLY A 695 -39.25 -21.89 -15.03
N ASN A 696 -39.98 -22.05 -16.13
CA ASN A 696 -40.89 -23.19 -16.35
C ASN A 696 -40.19 -24.55 -16.34
N ASN A 697 -38.89 -24.59 -16.59
CA ASN A 697 -38.08 -25.81 -16.64
C ASN A 697 -37.14 -25.95 -15.43
N LYS A 698 -37.32 -25.12 -14.39
CA LYS A 698 -36.46 -25.10 -13.21
C LYS A 698 -36.97 -26.03 -12.10
N SER A 699 -36.09 -26.33 -11.14
CA SER A 699 -36.40 -27.18 -9.99
C SER A 699 -37.38 -26.51 -9.02
N ALA A 700 -37.90 -27.27 -8.04
CA ALA A 700 -38.82 -26.77 -7.02
C ALA A 700 -38.25 -25.65 -6.11
N GLN A 701 -36.93 -25.40 -6.16
CA GLN A 701 -36.30 -24.25 -5.48
C GLN A 701 -36.60 -22.91 -6.16
N TRP A 702 -37.10 -22.92 -7.39
CA TRP A 702 -37.46 -21.73 -8.14
C TRP A 702 -38.93 -21.41 -7.98
N ARG A 703 -39.24 -20.16 -7.64
CA ARG A 703 -40.58 -19.69 -7.31
C ARG A 703 -40.98 -18.50 -8.13
N LYS A 704 -42.25 -18.40 -8.50
CA LYS A 704 -42.76 -17.21 -9.17
C LYS A 704 -42.67 -16.01 -8.22
N THR A 705 -42.27 -14.86 -8.75
CA THR A 705 -42.39 -13.58 -8.05
C THR A 705 -43.88 -13.27 -7.77
N PRO A 706 -44.22 -12.48 -6.75
CA PRO A 706 -45.63 -12.18 -6.42
C PRO A 706 -46.43 -11.55 -7.57
N ASP A 707 -45.76 -10.77 -8.43
CA ASP A 707 -46.37 -10.16 -9.61
C ASP A 707 -46.47 -11.13 -10.81
N GLY A 708 -45.96 -12.36 -10.66
CA GLY A 708 -45.99 -13.41 -11.66
C GLY A 708 -45.15 -13.14 -12.90
N LYS A 709 -44.19 -12.20 -12.87
CA LYS A 709 -43.38 -11.81 -14.04
C LYS A 709 -42.05 -12.53 -14.18
N MET A 710 -41.54 -13.14 -13.11
CA MET A 710 -40.23 -13.80 -13.08
C MET A 710 -40.25 -15.01 -12.16
N TYR A 711 -39.17 -15.80 -12.20
CA TYR A 711 -38.87 -16.76 -11.15
C TYR A 711 -37.66 -16.29 -10.34
N TRP A 712 -37.66 -16.56 -9.03
CA TRP A 712 -36.55 -16.32 -8.12
C TRP A 712 -36.14 -17.62 -7.45
N LYS A 713 -34.85 -17.74 -7.10
CA LYS A 713 -34.29 -18.95 -6.47
C LYS A 713 -34.21 -18.77 -4.95
N SER A 714 -34.84 -19.71 -4.23
CA SER A 714 -34.90 -19.79 -2.76
C SER A 714 -33.66 -20.45 -2.12
N ASP A 715 -33.69 -20.70 -0.81
CA ASP A 715 -32.60 -21.22 0.03
C ASP A 715 -31.35 -20.34 0.04
N THR A 716 -31.52 -19.02 0.20
CA THR A 716 -30.45 -18.02 0.08
C THR A 716 -29.29 -18.26 1.04
N SER A 717 -28.08 -18.28 0.47
CA SER A 717 -26.84 -18.54 1.20
C SER A 717 -26.29 -17.29 1.89
N SER A 718 -25.40 -17.47 2.87
CA SER A 718 -24.74 -16.35 3.55
C SER A 718 -23.86 -15.51 2.61
N ASP A 719 -23.29 -16.11 1.57
CA ASP A 719 -22.45 -15.39 0.61
C ASP A 719 -23.19 -14.31 -0.19
N GLU A 720 -24.49 -14.49 -0.43
CA GLU A 720 -25.31 -13.45 -1.07
C GLU A 720 -25.43 -12.22 -0.17
N ILE A 721 -25.70 -12.45 1.12
CA ILE A 721 -25.83 -11.38 2.10
C ILE A 721 -24.47 -10.69 2.32
N ASP A 722 -23.39 -11.46 2.42
CA ASP A 722 -22.04 -10.96 2.58
C ASP A 722 -21.58 -10.10 1.39
N GLY A 723 -21.83 -10.58 0.17
CA GLY A 723 -21.64 -9.81 -1.06
C GLY A 723 -22.43 -8.50 -1.06
N HIS A 724 -23.73 -8.56 -0.73
CA HIS A 724 -24.60 -7.39 -0.74
C HIS A 724 -24.14 -6.32 0.28
N PHE A 725 -23.80 -6.70 1.51
CA PHE A 725 -23.31 -5.75 2.51
C PHE A 725 -21.95 -5.16 2.15
N PHE A 726 -21.07 -5.95 1.53
CA PHE A 726 -19.82 -5.45 0.98
C PHE A 726 -20.08 -4.42 -0.14
N ALA A 727 -21.00 -4.70 -1.05
CA ALA A 727 -21.42 -3.79 -2.12
C ALA A 727 -22.08 -2.51 -1.57
N PHE A 728 -23.01 -2.62 -0.62
CA PHE A 728 -23.66 -1.45 -0.03
C PHE A 728 -22.66 -0.52 0.64
N TYR A 729 -21.71 -1.07 1.41
CA TYR A 729 -20.68 -0.28 2.06
C TYR A 729 -19.88 0.54 1.04
N VAL A 730 -19.29 -0.11 0.04
CA VAL A 730 -18.40 0.56 -0.90
C VAL A 730 -19.17 1.50 -1.85
N TYR A 731 -20.36 1.09 -2.28
CA TYR A 731 -21.24 1.94 -3.08
C TYR A 731 -21.68 3.19 -2.30
N TRP A 732 -21.96 3.05 -1.00
CA TRP A 732 -22.23 4.19 -0.12
C TRP A 732 -21.05 5.15 -0.01
N GLN A 733 -19.83 4.64 0.20
CA GLN A 733 -18.62 5.47 0.34
C GLN A 733 -18.36 6.35 -0.88
N HIS A 734 -18.71 5.89 -2.08
CA HIS A 734 -18.30 6.54 -3.32
C HIS A 734 -19.43 7.15 -4.13
N ILE A 735 -20.65 6.61 -4.01
CA ILE A 735 -21.76 6.96 -4.90
C ILE A 735 -22.97 7.38 -4.08
N ALA A 736 -23.58 6.47 -3.32
CA ALA A 736 -24.92 6.70 -2.76
C ALA A 736 -24.99 7.87 -1.78
N ARG A 737 -23.97 8.09 -0.93
CA ARG A 737 -24.01 9.18 0.06
C ARG A 737 -24.01 10.58 -0.57
N PHE A 738 -23.68 10.68 -1.86
CA PHE A 738 -23.57 11.92 -2.61
C PHE A 738 -24.70 12.09 -3.65
N ASP A 739 -25.60 11.11 -3.79
CA ASP A 739 -26.72 11.18 -4.72
C ASP A 739 -28.04 10.94 -3.97
N PRO A 740 -28.97 11.90 -3.95
CA PRO A 740 -30.20 11.79 -3.15
C PRO A 740 -31.07 10.56 -3.47
N VAL A 741 -31.10 10.10 -4.72
CA VAL A 741 -31.92 8.95 -5.12
C VAL A 741 -31.31 7.66 -4.59
N ASP A 742 -30.00 7.50 -4.77
CA ASP A 742 -29.26 6.35 -4.26
C ASP A 742 -29.18 6.36 -2.73
N TYR A 743 -29.11 7.55 -2.10
CA TYR A 743 -29.05 7.74 -0.65
C TYR A 743 -30.23 7.06 0.05
N ASP A 744 -31.46 7.42 -0.37
CA ASP A 744 -32.68 6.86 0.21
C ASP A 744 -32.84 5.37 -0.11
N LEU A 745 -32.46 4.98 -1.33
CA LEU A 745 -32.53 3.59 -1.77
C LEU A 745 -31.68 2.68 -0.89
N ILE A 746 -30.40 2.98 -0.73
CA ILE A 746 -29.46 2.12 0.01
C ILE A 746 -29.82 2.04 1.49
N GLN A 747 -30.23 3.16 2.10
CA GLN A 747 -30.71 3.14 3.48
C GLN A 747 -31.93 2.24 3.68
N LYS A 748 -32.88 2.26 2.74
CA LYS A 748 -34.07 1.40 2.80
C LYS A 748 -33.68 -0.07 2.68
N GLN A 749 -32.84 -0.41 1.70
CA GLN A 749 -32.45 -1.79 1.40
C GLN A 749 -31.70 -2.43 2.57
N ILE A 750 -30.70 -1.73 3.11
CA ILE A 750 -29.96 -2.20 4.30
C ILE A 750 -30.88 -2.45 5.47
N ARG A 751 -31.74 -1.48 5.83
CA ARG A 751 -32.66 -1.62 6.97
C ARG A 751 -33.56 -2.84 6.80
N THR A 752 -34.12 -3.00 5.61
CA THR A 752 -35.02 -4.11 5.29
C THR A 752 -34.37 -5.47 5.51
N VAL A 753 -33.12 -5.66 5.08
CA VAL A 753 -32.40 -6.95 5.24
C VAL A 753 -31.93 -7.15 6.67
N ILE A 754 -31.28 -6.15 7.29
CA ILE A 754 -30.71 -6.34 8.63
C ILE A 754 -31.77 -6.46 9.71
N ASP A 755 -32.89 -5.73 9.60
CA ASP A 755 -34.00 -5.87 10.55
C ASP A 755 -34.61 -7.26 10.41
N TYR A 756 -34.78 -7.78 9.19
CA TYR A 756 -35.26 -9.15 8.99
C TYR A 756 -34.35 -10.20 9.66
N ILE A 757 -33.03 -10.06 9.51
CA ILE A 757 -32.06 -10.97 10.13
C ILE A 757 -32.14 -10.86 11.66
N VAL A 758 -32.09 -9.65 12.21
CA VAL A 758 -32.10 -9.41 13.66
C VAL A 758 -33.41 -9.87 14.30
N ASP A 759 -34.55 -9.53 13.70
CA ASP A 759 -35.87 -9.83 14.25
C ASP A 759 -36.17 -11.35 14.20
N ASN A 760 -35.48 -12.10 13.33
CA ASN A 760 -35.53 -13.57 13.28
C ASN A 760 -34.37 -14.23 14.06
N ASN A 761 -33.94 -13.61 15.17
CA ASN A 761 -32.82 -14.07 15.99
C ASN A 761 -31.56 -14.34 15.15
N TYR A 762 -31.08 -13.32 14.43
CA TYR A 762 -29.87 -13.37 13.59
C TYR A 762 -29.85 -14.52 12.58
N MET A 763 -31.00 -14.87 11.99
CA MET A 763 -31.13 -15.91 10.98
C MET A 763 -31.88 -15.40 9.76
N LEU A 764 -31.57 -15.95 8.60
CA LEU A 764 -32.33 -15.74 7.37
C LEU A 764 -33.38 -16.85 7.27
N ILE A 765 -34.65 -16.49 7.47
CA ILE A 765 -35.79 -17.40 7.32
C ILE A 765 -36.27 -17.36 5.86
N ASP A 766 -36.42 -18.53 5.25
CA ASP A 766 -36.85 -18.68 3.86
C ASP A 766 -38.38 -18.64 3.72
N TRP A 767 -38.86 -18.71 2.48
CA TRP A 767 -40.28 -18.63 2.12
C TRP A 767 -41.20 -19.68 2.79
N ASP A 768 -40.65 -20.81 3.25
CA ASP A 768 -41.39 -21.89 3.93
C ASP A 768 -41.45 -21.72 5.44
N GLY A 769 -40.82 -20.68 5.99
CA GLY A 769 -40.72 -20.44 7.42
C GLY A 769 -39.57 -21.19 8.09
N GLU A 770 -38.78 -21.96 7.33
CA GLU A 770 -37.57 -22.61 7.83
C GLU A 770 -36.34 -21.73 7.59
N ARG A 771 -35.30 -21.92 8.38
CA ARG A 771 -34.01 -21.22 8.18
C ARG A 771 -33.37 -21.65 6.86
N THR A 772 -32.80 -20.72 6.09
CA THR A 772 -31.97 -21.09 4.93
C THR A 772 -30.76 -21.89 5.38
N ARG A 773 -30.19 -22.73 4.51
CA ARG A 773 -29.09 -23.63 4.90
C ARG A 773 -27.90 -22.92 5.54
N TRP A 774 -27.48 -21.79 4.99
CA TRP A 774 -26.24 -21.09 5.38
C TRP A 774 -26.47 -19.73 6.03
N GLY A 775 -27.69 -19.18 6.04
CA GLY A 775 -27.98 -17.87 6.62
C GLY A 775 -28.26 -17.91 8.12
N PHE A 776 -27.22 -18.11 8.94
CA PHE A 776 -27.34 -18.16 10.40
C PHE A 776 -26.15 -17.53 11.11
N TRP A 777 -26.44 -16.66 12.08
CA TRP A 777 -25.42 -15.87 12.78
C TRP A 777 -25.68 -15.72 14.29
N ASN A 778 -26.65 -16.47 14.83
CA ASN A 778 -27.06 -16.38 16.23
C ASN A 778 -26.15 -17.16 17.17
N PRO A 779 -26.05 -16.73 18.44
CA PRO A 779 -25.13 -17.35 19.39
C PRO A 779 -25.36 -18.84 19.62
N GLU A 780 -26.62 -19.30 19.63
CA GLU A 780 -26.93 -20.70 19.90
C GLU A 780 -26.36 -21.62 18.81
N ASN A 781 -26.37 -21.18 17.55
CA ASN A 781 -25.77 -21.95 16.46
C ASN A 781 -24.23 -21.79 16.42
N LEU A 782 -23.67 -20.63 16.79
CA LEU A 782 -22.24 -20.37 16.62
C LEU A 782 -21.38 -20.77 17.84
N ASN A 783 -21.89 -20.63 19.05
CA ASN A 783 -21.16 -20.85 20.30
C ASN A 783 -21.56 -22.16 20.99
N ASP A 784 -22.83 -22.56 20.90
CA ASP A 784 -23.34 -23.71 21.65
C ASP A 784 -23.40 -25.01 20.82
N SER A 785 -23.14 -24.93 19.51
CA SER A 785 -23.11 -26.08 18.60
C SER A 785 -21.69 -26.49 18.23
N ALA A 786 -21.29 -27.71 18.60
CA ALA A 786 -20.04 -28.30 18.14
C ALA A 786 -20.04 -28.60 16.63
N GLU A 787 -21.22 -28.74 16.01
CA GLU A 787 -21.36 -29.00 14.57
C GLU A 787 -20.89 -27.80 13.74
N HIS A 788 -21.10 -26.58 14.23
CA HIS A 788 -20.82 -25.34 13.50
C HIS A 788 -19.52 -24.67 13.96
N TYR A 789 -18.64 -25.43 14.61
CA TYR A 789 -17.37 -24.91 15.10
C TYR A 789 -16.52 -24.31 13.98
N ILE A 790 -16.55 -24.85 12.76
CA ILE A 790 -15.71 -24.34 11.67
C ILE A 790 -16.20 -22.97 11.19
N GLU A 791 -17.52 -22.80 11.13
CA GLU A 791 -18.21 -21.62 10.60
C GLU A 791 -18.25 -20.46 11.59
N ASN A 792 -18.12 -20.72 12.90
CA ASN A 792 -18.44 -19.73 13.93
C ASN A 792 -17.64 -18.42 13.83
N GLY A 793 -16.38 -18.49 13.41
CA GLY A 793 -15.53 -17.30 13.29
C GLY A 793 -15.86 -16.49 12.05
N LEU A 794 -16.13 -17.15 10.92
CA LEU A 794 -16.56 -16.51 9.68
C LEU A 794 -17.94 -15.85 9.86
N ASN A 795 -18.91 -16.60 10.37
CA ASN A 795 -20.26 -16.09 10.56
C ASN A 795 -20.28 -14.95 11.60
N ALA A 796 -19.47 -15.03 12.67
CA ALA A 796 -19.30 -13.90 13.59
C ALA A 796 -18.75 -12.66 12.87
N ALA A 797 -17.74 -12.80 12.00
CA ALA A 797 -17.20 -11.68 11.22
C ALA A 797 -18.26 -11.07 10.28
N GLN A 798 -19.07 -11.91 9.63
CA GLN A 798 -20.15 -11.49 8.74
C GLN A 798 -21.21 -10.64 9.47
N ILE A 799 -21.81 -11.14 10.55
CA ILE A 799 -22.89 -10.37 11.21
C ILE A 799 -22.36 -9.10 11.88
N LEU A 800 -21.15 -9.13 12.43
CA LEU A 800 -20.49 -7.92 12.96
C LEU A 800 -20.25 -6.89 11.84
N SER A 801 -19.83 -7.35 10.66
CA SER A 801 -19.71 -6.52 9.46
C SER A 801 -21.07 -5.92 9.07
N PHE A 802 -22.13 -6.73 8.99
CA PHE A 802 -23.46 -6.28 8.57
C PHE A 802 -24.01 -5.21 9.49
N LEU A 803 -23.91 -5.42 10.81
CA LEU A 803 -24.34 -4.45 11.82
C LEU A 803 -23.54 -3.15 11.78
N LYS A 804 -22.21 -3.23 11.55
CA LYS A 804 -21.37 -2.03 11.40
C LYS A 804 -21.71 -1.24 10.15
N VAL A 805 -21.89 -1.91 9.01
CA VAL A 805 -22.30 -1.28 7.75
C VAL A 805 -23.69 -0.65 7.92
N ALA A 806 -24.62 -1.36 8.56
CA ALA A 806 -25.96 -0.85 8.82
C ALA A 806 -25.94 0.39 9.71
N PHE A 807 -25.20 0.36 10.83
CA PHE A 807 -25.02 1.51 11.70
C PHE A 807 -24.36 2.69 10.96
N HIS A 808 -23.31 2.44 10.19
CA HIS A 808 -22.59 3.48 9.46
C HIS A 808 -23.47 4.21 8.44
N ILE A 809 -24.36 3.49 7.76
CA ILE A 809 -25.18 4.05 6.68
C ILE A 809 -26.46 4.69 7.21
N THR A 810 -27.04 4.15 8.27
CA THR A 810 -28.36 4.57 8.76
C THR A 810 -28.29 5.44 10.02
N GLU A 811 -27.15 5.45 10.70
CA GLU A 811 -26.94 6.06 12.03
C GLU A 811 -27.93 5.54 13.10
N ASN A 812 -28.62 4.43 12.84
CA ASN A 812 -29.60 3.87 13.76
C ASN A 812 -28.89 3.10 14.89
N GLN A 813 -29.03 3.63 16.11
CA GLN A 813 -28.37 3.13 17.30
C GLN A 813 -28.71 1.65 17.62
N LYS A 814 -29.86 1.13 17.18
CA LYS A 814 -30.24 -0.29 17.31
C LYS A 814 -29.12 -1.21 16.81
N TYR A 815 -28.51 -0.91 15.66
CA TYR A 815 -27.49 -1.78 15.06
C TYR A 815 -26.18 -1.77 15.85
N LYS A 816 -25.81 -0.62 16.41
CA LYS A 816 -24.66 -0.51 17.32
C LYS A 816 -24.91 -1.29 18.61
N GLU A 817 -26.12 -1.24 19.16
CA GLU A 817 -26.50 -2.01 20.36
C GLU A 817 -26.42 -3.52 20.12
N HIS A 818 -26.91 -4.03 18.97
CA HIS A 818 -26.74 -5.44 18.61
C HIS A 818 -25.28 -5.84 18.40
N TYR A 819 -24.48 -4.95 17.80
CA TYR A 819 -23.04 -5.17 17.62
C TYR A 819 -22.34 -5.32 18.98
N GLU A 820 -22.61 -4.40 19.91
CA GLU A 820 -22.05 -4.40 21.26
C GLU A 820 -22.52 -5.63 22.05
N TYR A 821 -23.80 -5.99 21.96
CA TYR A 821 -24.38 -7.19 22.59
C TYR A 821 -23.68 -8.49 22.16
N LEU A 822 -23.48 -8.70 20.85
CA LEU A 822 -22.81 -9.91 20.34
C LEU A 822 -21.35 -9.99 20.80
N ILE A 823 -20.67 -8.85 20.99
CA ILE A 823 -19.30 -8.83 21.47
C ILE A 823 -19.21 -9.01 22.98
N SER A 824 -20.03 -8.30 23.76
CA SER A 824 -19.94 -8.30 25.22
C SER A 824 -20.50 -9.58 25.84
N GLU A 825 -21.66 -10.03 25.36
CA GLU A 825 -22.37 -11.16 25.96
C GLU A 825 -21.99 -12.50 25.33
N HIS A 826 -21.65 -12.50 24.03
CA HIS A 826 -21.41 -13.72 23.26
C HIS A 826 -19.98 -13.88 22.75
N GLY A 827 -19.08 -12.94 23.07
CA GLY A 827 -17.66 -13.07 22.80
C GLY A 827 -17.29 -13.11 21.31
N TYR A 828 -18.12 -12.54 20.42
CA TYR A 828 -17.92 -12.68 18.96
C TYR A 828 -16.57 -12.15 18.47
N LEU A 829 -15.98 -11.16 19.15
CA LEU A 829 -14.64 -10.69 18.81
C LEU A 829 -13.55 -11.78 18.99
N GLY A 830 -13.72 -12.65 19.99
CA GLY A 830 -12.88 -13.84 20.17
C GLY A 830 -13.06 -14.87 19.06
N ASN A 831 -14.30 -15.05 18.58
CA ASN A 831 -14.58 -15.91 17.42
C ASN A 831 -13.89 -15.38 16.16
N VAL A 832 -13.94 -14.07 15.92
CA VAL A 832 -13.28 -13.44 14.75
C VAL A 832 -11.76 -13.58 14.80
N LEU A 833 -11.13 -13.51 15.98
CA LEU A 833 -9.68 -13.74 16.10
C LEU A 833 -9.24 -15.11 15.54
N LEU A 834 -10.13 -16.10 15.63
CA LEU A 834 -9.93 -17.47 15.14
C LEU A 834 -10.74 -17.76 13.88
N GLU A 835 -11.15 -16.72 13.13
CA GLU A 835 -11.99 -16.83 11.93
C GLU A 835 -11.51 -17.95 10.99
N LYS A 836 -10.24 -17.89 10.56
CA LYS A 836 -9.74 -18.93 9.66
C LYS A 836 -9.32 -20.21 10.37
N LYS A 837 -10.16 -21.24 10.45
CA LYS A 837 -9.76 -22.54 11.00
C LYS A 837 -9.11 -23.43 9.92
N VAL A 838 -8.07 -24.17 10.31
CA VAL A 838 -7.24 -25.02 9.41
C VAL A 838 -7.11 -26.46 9.90
N PHE A 839 -7.80 -26.79 11.00
CA PHE A 839 -7.84 -28.12 11.60
C PHE A 839 -9.22 -28.30 12.28
N PRO A 840 -9.86 -29.50 12.20
CA PRO A 840 -9.41 -30.71 11.52
C PRO A 840 -9.63 -30.70 9.99
N ASP A 841 -10.48 -29.79 9.49
CA ASP A 841 -10.81 -29.71 8.07
C ASP A 841 -9.76 -28.92 7.27
N GLU A 842 -9.68 -29.23 5.98
CA GLU A 842 -8.78 -28.58 5.03
C GLU A 842 -9.24 -27.16 4.68
N ASN A 843 -8.43 -26.46 3.87
CA ASN A 843 -8.72 -25.10 3.45
C ASN A 843 -10.00 -25.01 2.58
N ASN A 844 -11.12 -24.54 3.13
CA ASN A 844 -12.29 -24.13 2.35
C ASN A 844 -12.01 -22.77 1.67
N HIS A 845 -11.94 -22.76 0.33
CA HIS A 845 -11.63 -21.57 -0.45
C HIS A 845 -12.80 -20.58 -0.54
N SER A 846 -14.05 -21.05 -0.49
CA SER A 846 -15.22 -20.16 -0.44
C SER A 846 -15.22 -19.34 0.85
N ASP A 847 -14.96 -19.97 1.98
CA ASP A 847 -14.92 -19.29 3.29
C ASP A 847 -13.83 -18.23 3.35
N ASN A 848 -12.68 -18.46 2.69
CA ASN A 848 -11.64 -17.44 2.58
C ASN A 848 -12.13 -16.19 1.87
N GLN A 849 -12.86 -16.40 0.77
CA GLN A 849 -13.43 -15.32 -0.02
C GLN A 849 -14.41 -14.50 0.81
N LEU A 850 -15.29 -15.17 1.56
CA LEU A 850 -16.28 -14.53 2.45
C LEU A 850 -15.61 -13.81 3.62
N GLY A 851 -14.60 -14.42 4.25
CA GLY A 851 -13.86 -13.79 5.34
C GLY A 851 -13.29 -12.43 4.93
N PHE A 852 -12.66 -12.33 3.74
CA PHE A 852 -12.17 -11.02 3.25
C PHE A 852 -13.28 -10.06 2.82
N CYS A 853 -14.42 -10.55 2.32
CA CYS A 853 -15.61 -9.71 2.07
C CYS A 853 -16.14 -9.07 3.36
N ALA A 854 -16.23 -9.85 4.44
CA ALA A 854 -16.73 -9.40 5.74
C ALA A 854 -15.72 -8.52 6.49
N LEU A 855 -14.45 -8.93 6.53
CA LEU A 855 -13.39 -8.23 7.29
C LEU A 855 -13.08 -6.85 6.71
N TYR A 856 -13.19 -6.67 5.38
CA TYR A 856 -12.88 -5.40 4.73
C TYR A 856 -13.74 -4.23 5.24
N PRO A 857 -15.08 -4.22 5.14
CA PRO A 857 -15.89 -3.14 5.71
C PRO A 857 -15.81 -3.08 7.24
N LEU A 858 -15.74 -4.23 7.92
CA LEU A 858 -15.69 -4.31 9.39
C LEU A 858 -14.50 -3.55 9.97
N ILE A 859 -13.29 -3.75 9.43
CA ILE A 859 -12.09 -3.08 9.95
C ILE A 859 -12.04 -1.59 9.60
N GLN A 860 -12.62 -1.20 8.46
CA GLN A 860 -12.66 0.19 8.01
C GLN A 860 -13.61 1.02 8.89
N LEU A 861 -14.65 0.37 9.43
CA LEU A 861 -15.67 0.99 10.30
C LEU A 861 -15.44 0.76 11.80
N GLU A 862 -14.48 -0.08 12.19
CA GLU A 862 -14.16 -0.29 13.59
C GLU A 862 -13.25 0.83 14.12
N HIS A 863 -13.68 1.51 15.16
CA HIS A 863 -12.94 2.63 15.77
C HIS A 863 -12.51 2.33 17.21
N ASP A 864 -13.07 1.29 17.85
CA ASP A 864 -12.62 0.85 19.17
C ASP A 864 -11.22 0.20 19.07
N PRO A 865 -10.20 0.71 19.80
CA PRO A 865 -8.84 0.19 19.67
C PRO A 865 -8.68 -1.30 20.01
N LYS A 866 -9.47 -1.83 20.95
CA LYS A 866 -9.39 -3.24 21.36
C LYS A 866 -9.99 -4.15 20.30
N ALA A 867 -11.17 -3.79 19.79
CA ALA A 867 -11.81 -4.48 18.68
C ALA A 867 -10.92 -4.45 17.43
N ARG A 868 -10.37 -3.28 17.07
CA ARG A 868 -9.42 -3.14 15.96
C ARG A 868 -8.21 -4.05 16.12
N ASN A 869 -7.65 -4.18 17.31
CA ASN A 869 -6.50 -5.05 17.53
C ASN A 869 -6.81 -6.52 17.23
N ALA A 870 -7.94 -7.02 17.72
CA ALA A 870 -8.36 -8.39 17.45
C ALA A 870 -8.64 -8.63 15.95
N LEU A 871 -9.29 -7.68 15.28
CA LEU A 871 -9.56 -7.75 13.84
C LEU A 871 -8.26 -7.74 13.01
N GLN A 872 -7.28 -6.91 13.37
CA GLN A 872 -5.98 -6.90 12.70
C GLN A 872 -5.24 -8.22 12.87
N ARG A 873 -5.26 -8.82 14.07
CA ARG A 873 -4.67 -10.14 14.32
C ARG A 873 -5.38 -11.23 13.51
N ALA A 874 -6.71 -11.18 13.41
CA ALA A 874 -7.50 -12.10 12.60
C ALA A 874 -7.05 -12.07 11.13
N VAL A 875 -6.94 -10.87 10.55
CA VAL A 875 -6.52 -10.67 9.15
C VAL A 875 -5.09 -11.16 8.91
N ARG A 876 -4.12 -10.80 9.78
CA ARG A 876 -2.74 -11.29 9.67
C ARG A 876 -2.70 -12.82 9.68
N ARG A 877 -3.47 -13.45 10.56
CA ARG A 877 -3.56 -14.91 10.68
C ARG A 877 -4.22 -15.56 9.46
N HIS A 878 -5.29 -14.98 8.96
CA HIS A 878 -5.98 -15.42 7.73
C HIS A 878 -5.04 -15.32 6.53
N TYR A 879 -4.40 -14.17 6.33
CA TYR A 879 -3.41 -13.95 5.28
C TYR A 879 -2.25 -14.95 5.37
N LYS A 880 -1.66 -15.15 6.56
CA LYS A 880 -0.55 -16.10 6.75
C LYS A 880 -0.93 -17.55 6.41
N THR A 881 -2.20 -17.89 6.49
CA THR A 881 -2.69 -19.22 6.07
C THR A 881 -2.75 -19.35 4.55
N LEU A 882 -3.01 -18.23 3.85
CA LEU A 882 -3.37 -18.22 2.44
C LEU A 882 -2.34 -17.54 1.53
N TRP A 883 -1.27 -16.97 2.06
CA TRP A 883 -0.33 -16.20 1.24
C TRP A 883 0.18 -17.06 0.07
N LYS A 884 0.38 -18.37 0.24
CA LYS A 884 0.81 -19.25 -0.87
C LYS A 884 -0.22 -19.44 -1.99
N ASP A 885 -1.49 -19.08 -1.79
CA ASP A 885 -2.54 -19.15 -2.81
C ASP A 885 -2.34 -18.10 -3.91
N GLY A 886 -1.63 -17.00 -3.61
CA GLY A 886 -1.36 -15.92 -4.56
C GLY A 886 -2.61 -15.13 -5.00
N SER A 887 -3.67 -15.12 -4.19
CA SER A 887 -4.93 -14.43 -4.48
C SER A 887 -4.77 -12.92 -4.39
N SER A 888 -4.87 -12.23 -5.53
CA SER A 888 -4.72 -10.76 -5.58
C SER A 888 -5.73 -10.04 -4.68
N PHE A 889 -6.98 -10.51 -4.63
CA PHE A 889 -8.02 -9.91 -3.78
C PHE A 889 -7.68 -10.02 -2.30
N PHE A 890 -7.30 -11.22 -1.82
CA PHE A 890 -6.99 -11.45 -0.40
C PHE A 890 -5.79 -10.62 0.05
N TYR A 891 -4.80 -10.52 -0.83
CA TYR A 891 -3.62 -9.71 -0.59
C TYR A 891 -3.96 -8.23 -0.47
N PHE A 892 -4.66 -7.65 -1.45
CA PHE A 892 -5.01 -6.23 -1.37
C PHE A 892 -5.95 -5.92 -0.21
N ALA A 893 -6.90 -6.81 0.09
CA ALA A 893 -7.77 -6.66 1.26
C ALA A 893 -6.96 -6.66 2.56
N ALA A 894 -6.03 -7.61 2.74
CA ALA A 894 -5.13 -7.63 3.90
C ALA A 894 -4.18 -6.41 3.95
N ALA A 895 -3.70 -5.95 2.80
CA ALA A 895 -2.80 -4.81 2.70
C ALA A 895 -3.48 -3.49 3.11
N THR A 896 -4.83 -3.42 3.07
CA THR A 896 -5.59 -2.27 3.65
C THR A 896 -5.47 -2.18 5.17
N ILE A 897 -4.81 -3.13 5.80
CA ILE A 897 -4.67 -3.20 7.26
C ILE A 897 -3.21 -3.23 7.66
N ASP A 898 -2.40 -3.98 6.93
CA ASP A 898 -0.98 -4.09 7.20
C ASP A 898 -0.21 -4.35 5.90
N PRO A 899 0.12 -3.28 5.15
CA PRO A 899 0.78 -3.41 3.85
C PRO A 899 2.19 -4.00 3.97
N ASP A 900 2.86 -3.79 5.10
CA ASP A 900 4.22 -4.27 5.33
C ASP A 900 4.26 -5.79 5.56
N PHE A 901 3.14 -6.37 5.98
CA PHE A 901 2.99 -7.81 6.17
C PHE A 901 2.55 -8.57 4.90
N VAL A 902 2.31 -7.88 3.78
CA VAL A 902 1.71 -8.46 2.57
C VAL A 902 2.62 -8.35 1.35
N ASP A 903 2.75 -9.43 0.57
CA ASP A 903 3.46 -9.45 -0.72
C ASP A 903 2.66 -8.78 -1.86
N ILE A 904 2.57 -7.44 -1.82
CA ILE A 904 1.86 -6.63 -2.82
C ILE A 904 2.40 -6.86 -4.24
N LYS A 905 3.70 -7.06 -4.39
CA LYS A 905 4.32 -7.33 -5.69
C LYS A 905 3.86 -8.68 -6.26
N GLY A 906 3.70 -9.68 -5.41
CA GLY A 906 3.09 -10.97 -5.73
C GLY A 906 1.65 -10.81 -6.24
N ALA A 907 0.83 -9.99 -5.58
CA ALA A 907 -0.54 -9.70 -6.01
C ALA A 907 -0.58 -9.05 -7.40
N VAL A 908 0.24 -8.02 -7.65
CA VAL A 908 0.32 -7.38 -8.98
C VAL A 908 0.83 -8.36 -10.04
N THR A 909 1.81 -9.20 -9.70
CA THR A 909 2.32 -10.24 -10.59
C THR A 909 1.23 -11.24 -10.96
N ASN A 910 0.38 -11.63 -10.00
CA ASN A 910 -0.75 -12.52 -10.25
C ASN A 910 -1.79 -11.89 -11.19
N LEU A 911 -2.17 -10.61 -10.99
CA LEU A 911 -3.07 -9.88 -11.91
C LEU A 911 -2.54 -9.83 -13.36
N ARG A 912 -1.22 -9.65 -13.52
CA ARG A 912 -0.56 -9.67 -14.83
C ARG A 912 -0.69 -11.05 -15.50
N GLN A 913 -0.50 -12.12 -14.73
CA GLN A 913 -0.52 -13.51 -15.22
C GLN A 913 -1.91 -14.03 -15.59
N ILE A 914 -2.98 -13.59 -14.92
CA ILE A 914 -4.35 -14.07 -15.22
C ILE A 914 -4.71 -13.72 -16.67
N PRO A 915 -5.06 -14.64 -17.57
CA PRO A 915 -5.35 -14.28 -18.97
C PRO A 915 -6.49 -13.27 -19.11
N THR A 916 -6.33 -12.29 -20.00
CA THR A 916 -7.33 -11.23 -20.26
C THR A 916 -8.66 -11.81 -20.74
N ASP A 917 -8.65 -12.92 -21.49
CA ASP A 917 -9.87 -13.57 -21.96
C ASP A 917 -10.64 -14.31 -20.87
N ARG A 918 -9.95 -14.71 -19.78
CA ARG A 918 -10.46 -15.56 -18.69
C ARG A 918 -11.24 -16.79 -19.15
N ARG A 919 -10.95 -17.31 -20.34
CA ARG A 919 -11.63 -18.47 -20.88
C ARG A 919 -11.12 -19.75 -20.21
N GLN A 920 -12.05 -20.67 -19.95
CA GLN A 920 -11.73 -21.98 -19.41
C GLN A 920 -11.21 -22.91 -20.52
N TRP A 921 -9.98 -22.65 -20.94
CA TRP A 921 -9.21 -23.57 -21.78
C TRP A 921 -8.70 -24.75 -20.95
N ARG A 922 -8.73 -25.95 -21.53
CA ARG A 922 -8.15 -27.14 -20.91
C ARG A 922 -6.65 -26.94 -20.72
N MET A 923 -6.21 -27.09 -19.47
CA MET A 923 -4.81 -27.07 -19.06
C MET A 923 -4.50 -28.38 -18.33
N THR A 924 -3.47 -29.10 -18.75
CA THR A 924 -2.97 -30.30 -18.09
C THR A 924 -1.53 -30.05 -17.66
N ASN A 925 -1.26 -30.14 -16.37
CA ASN A 925 0.04 -29.91 -15.75
C ASN A 925 0.52 -31.10 -14.91
N SER A 926 -0.33 -32.10 -14.62
CA SER A 926 0.04 -33.26 -13.79
C SER A 926 1.19 -34.09 -14.35
N HIS A 927 1.50 -33.97 -15.64
CA HIS A 927 2.64 -34.63 -16.28
C HIS A 927 3.98 -33.92 -16.10
N ARG A 928 3.98 -32.70 -15.55
CA ARG A 928 5.20 -31.89 -15.43
C ARG A 928 6.19 -32.51 -14.45
N THR A 929 7.48 -32.38 -14.74
CA THR A 929 8.55 -32.93 -13.88
C THR A 929 9.06 -31.93 -12.84
N ASP A 930 8.69 -30.65 -12.95
CA ASP A 930 9.08 -29.57 -12.03
C ASP A 930 8.12 -29.35 -10.85
N ILE A 931 6.96 -30.02 -10.85
CA ILE A 931 5.93 -29.87 -9.83
C ILE A 931 6.10 -30.85 -8.66
N LYS A 932 5.56 -30.47 -7.49
CA LYS A 932 5.51 -31.31 -6.29
C LYS A 932 4.06 -31.49 -5.86
N TRP A 933 3.68 -32.73 -5.55
CA TRP A 933 2.35 -33.06 -5.05
C TRP A 933 2.25 -32.84 -3.55
N HIS A 934 1.09 -32.35 -3.11
CA HIS A 934 0.78 -32.29 -1.68
C HIS A 934 0.50 -33.70 -1.15
N PRO A 935 0.99 -34.08 0.05
CA PRO A 935 0.80 -35.43 0.59
C PRO A 935 -0.67 -35.76 0.94
N ARG A 936 -1.53 -34.75 1.04
CA ARG A 936 -2.98 -34.90 1.26
C ARG A 936 -3.75 -34.41 0.04
N SER A 937 -4.85 -35.10 -0.26
CA SER A 937 -5.87 -34.63 -1.19
C SER A 937 -6.54 -33.35 -0.67
N SER A 938 -7.39 -32.76 -1.51
CA SER A 938 -8.35 -31.73 -1.13
C SER A 938 -9.52 -32.31 -0.31
N ARG A 939 -10.33 -31.44 0.31
CA ARG A 939 -11.57 -31.81 1.03
C ARG A 939 -12.58 -32.59 0.19
N PHE A 940 -12.45 -32.57 -1.13
CA PHE A 940 -13.26 -33.33 -2.08
C PHE A 940 -12.56 -34.62 -2.56
N GLY A 941 -11.49 -35.05 -1.87
CA GLY A 941 -10.69 -36.22 -2.21
C GLY A 941 -9.80 -36.08 -3.44
N ARG A 942 -9.72 -34.89 -4.06
CA ARG A 942 -8.94 -34.67 -5.30
C ARG A 942 -7.45 -34.39 -5.01
N PRO A 943 -6.49 -35.01 -5.73
CA PRO A 943 -5.07 -34.67 -5.63
C PRO A 943 -4.80 -33.19 -5.94
N GLN A 944 -3.81 -32.60 -5.27
CA GLN A 944 -3.44 -31.20 -5.43
C GLN A 944 -1.93 -30.99 -5.31
N LEU A 945 -1.42 -29.88 -5.85
CA LEU A 945 -0.01 -29.52 -5.78
C LEU A 945 0.37 -28.94 -4.41
N LEU A 946 1.65 -29.02 -4.07
CA LEU A 946 2.23 -28.37 -2.89
C LEU A 946 2.36 -26.84 -3.07
N HIS A 947 2.49 -26.39 -4.32
CA HIS A 947 2.65 -24.99 -4.69
C HIS A 947 1.71 -24.65 -5.85
N VAL A 948 1.11 -23.46 -5.80
CA VAL A 948 0.26 -22.94 -6.87
C VAL A 948 1.12 -22.64 -8.11
N LEU A 949 0.65 -23.09 -9.28
CA LEU A 949 1.26 -22.73 -10.55
C LEU A 949 0.94 -21.27 -10.92
N PRO A 950 1.83 -20.59 -11.66
CA PRO A 950 1.54 -19.26 -12.19
C PRO A 950 0.19 -19.20 -12.91
N ALA A 951 -0.55 -18.09 -12.78
CA ALA A 951 -1.93 -18.01 -13.27
C ALA A 951 -2.07 -18.15 -14.80
N ASP A 952 -1.01 -17.81 -15.54
CA ASP A 952 -0.93 -18.01 -16.99
C ASP A 952 -0.71 -19.49 -17.37
N GLU A 953 -0.24 -20.34 -16.46
CA GLU A 953 0.03 -21.77 -16.73
C GLU A 953 -1.09 -22.72 -16.27
N ARG A 954 -2.16 -22.17 -15.68
CA ARG A 954 -3.29 -22.96 -15.15
C ARG A 954 -4.62 -22.48 -15.68
N ASN A 955 -5.65 -23.31 -15.53
CA ASN A 955 -7.01 -22.89 -15.83
C ASN A 955 -7.42 -21.70 -14.95
N TRP A 956 -8.15 -20.72 -15.52
CA TRP A 956 -8.67 -19.61 -14.73
C TRP A 956 -9.78 -20.12 -13.81
N ALA A 957 -9.74 -19.66 -12.55
CA ALA A 957 -10.77 -19.93 -11.56
C ALA A 957 -10.86 -18.74 -10.60
N LYS A 958 -12.07 -18.45 -10.12
CA LYS A 958 -12.34 -17.37 -9.16
C LYS A 958 -11.70 -17.67 -7.80
N TRP A 959 -11.67 -16.67 -6.91
CA TRP A 959 -10.97 -16.73 -5.63
C TRP A 959 -11.53 -17.78 -4.65
N ASN A 960 -12.78 -18.23 -4.85
CA ASN A 960 -13.40 -19.33 -4.10
C ASN A 960 -13.05 -20.74 -4.60
N SER A 961 -12.21 -20.85 -5.64
CA SER A 961 -11.77 -22.14 -6.19
C SER A 961 -10.40 -22.56 -5.64
N ASN A 962 -10.12 -23.87 -5.62
CA ASN A 962 -8.81 -24.38 -5.22
C ASN A 962 -7.76 -24.12 -6.33
N PRO A 963 -6.74 -23.26 -6.10
CA PRO A 963 -5.74 -22.93 -7.10
C PRO A 963 -4.62 -23.99 -7.24
N TYR A 964 -4.58 -24.99 -6.36
CA TYR A 964 -3.57 -26.05 -6.34
C TYR A 964 -3.92 -27.22 -7.26
N TYR A 965 -5.08 -27.21 -7.91
CA TYR A 965 -5.39 -28.22 -8.92
C TYR A 965 -4.54 -28.00 -10.18
N PRO A 966 -3.71 -28.99 -10.59
CA PRO A 966 -2.85 -28.84 -11.76
C PRO A 966 -3.62 -28.89 -13.08
N ASP A 967 -4.70 -29.68 -13.10
CA ASP A 967 -5.47 -29.99 -14.31
C ASP A 967 -6.89 -29.42 -14.20
N GLY A 968 -7.40 -28.85 -15.29
CA GLY A 968 -8.76 -28.31 -15.34
C GLY A 968 -9.11 -27.61 -16.64
N GLY A 969 -10.27 -26.95 -16.67
CA GLY A 969 -10.77 -26.21 -17.83
C GLY A 969 -11.53 -27.08 -18.84
N GLY A 970 -11.95 -26.44 -19.95
CA GLY A 970 -12.80 -27.02 -20.98
C GLY A 970 -12.33 -26.68 -22.41
N ASP A 971 -13.28 -26.51 -23.32
CA ASP A 971 -12.99 -26.22 -24.74
C ASP A 971 -12.76 -24.72 -25.02
N GLY A 972 -12.74 -23.87 -23.98
CA GLY A 972 -12.56 -22.43 -24.10
C GLY A 972 -13.85 -21.63 -24.34
N ARG A 973 -15.03 -22.26 -24.51
CA ARG A 973 -16.28 -21.53 -24.73
C ARG A 973 -16.87 -20.89 -23.48
N PHE A 974 -16.53 -21.39 -22.30
CA PHE A 974 -16.94 -20.76 -21.05
C PHE A 974 -16.02 -19.56 -20.75
N GLU A 975 -16.60 -18.36 -20.70
CA GLU A 975 -15.92 -17.10 -20.38
C GLU A 975 -16.42 -16.56 -19.03
N ASP A 976 -15.50 -16.32 -18.11
CA ASP A 976 -15.79 -15.74 -16.78
C ASP A 976 -16.20 -14.27 -16.90
N ASP A 977 -17.13 -13.85 -16.05
CA ASP A 977 -17.67 -12.48 -16.02
C ASP A 977 -16.63 -11.38 -15.75
N GLY A 978 -15.53 -11.68 -15.06
CA GLY A 978 -14.47 -10.72 -14.80
C GLY A 978 -14.58 -9.93 -13.51
N ALA A 979 -15.69 -10.02 -12.77
CA ALA A 979 -15.90 -9.26 -11.54
C ALA A 979 -14.80 -9.54 -10.51
N SER A 980 -14.35 -10.79 -10.39
CA SER A 980 -13.28 -11.20 -9.48
C SER A 980 -11.93 -10.53 -9.78
N TRP A 981 -11.59 -10.37 -11.07
CA TRP A 981 -10.35 -9.71 -11.48
C TRP A 981 -10.45 -8.19 -11.29
N LEU A 982 -11.57 -7.59 -11.72
CA LEU A 982 -11.84 -6.16 -11.60
C LEU A 982 -11.81 -5.71 -10.14
N LEU A 983 -12.42 -6.47 -9.23
CA LEU A 983 -12.42 -6.17 -7.81
C LEU A 983 -11.00 -6.06 -7.26
N ALA A 984 -10.16 -7.07 -7.50
CA ALA A 984 -8.79 -7.08 -7.01
C ALA A 984 -7.96 -5.92 -7.58
N TYR A 985 -8.07 -5.66 -8.88
CA TYR A 985 -7.36 -4.57 -9.54
C TYR A 985 -7.79 -3.19 -9.03
N TRP A 986 -9.09 -2.90 -9.02
CA TRP A 986 -9.60 -1.61 -8.58
C TRP A 986 -9.44 -1.40 -7.08
N MET A 987 -9.43 -2.46 -6.27
CA MET A 987 -8.97 -2.38 -4.89
C MET A 987 -7.49 -1.98 -4.82
N GLY A 988 -6.60 -2.67 -5.54
CA GLY A 988 -5.19 -2.31 -5.64
C GLY A 988 -4.96 -0.84 -6.06
N ARG A 989 -5.70 -0.37 -7.06
CA ARG A 989 -5.62 1.00 -7.61
C ARG A 989 -6.22 2.06 -6.70
N TYR A 990 -7.45 1.85 -6.21
CA TYR A 990 -8.14 2.80 -5.33
C TYR A 990 -7.34 2.98 -4.06
N HIS A 991 -6.97 1.86 -3.44
CA HIS A 991 -6.11 1.86 -2.29
C HIS A 991 -4.70 2.24 -2.62
N GLY A 992 -4.25 2.51 -3.85
CA GLY A 992 -2.90 3.01 -4.09
C GLY A 992 -1.76 2.01 -3.95
N PHE A 993 -2.05 0.71 -3.82
CA PHE A 993 -1.08 -0.38 -4.00
C PHE A 993 -0.54 -0.48 -5.42
N ILE A 994 -1.30 0.06 -6.37
CA ILE A 994 -0.93 0.15 -7.77
C ILE A 994 -0.98 1.63 -8.18
N SER A 995 0.13 2.17 -8.67
CA SER A 995 0.18 3.52 -9.27
C SER A 995 0.15 3.42 -10.80
N GLU A 996 -0.39 4.45 -11.48
CA GLU A 996 -0.25 4.57 -12.93
C GLU A 996 1.17 4.96 -13.37
#